data_AF-A2FAT6-F1
#
_entry.id   AF-A2FAT6-F1
#
_cell.length_a   1.000
_cell.length_b   1.000
_cell.length_c   1.000
_cell.angle_alpha   90.00
_cell.angle_beta   90.00
_cell.angle_gamma   90.00
#
_symmetry.space_group_name_H-M   'P 1'
#
loop_
_entity.id
_entity.type
_entity.pdbx_description
1 polymer ?
#
loop_
_entity_poly.entity_id
_entity_poly.type
_entity_poly.pdbx_seq_one_letter_code
_entity_poly.pdbx_strand_id
1 'polypeptide(L)'
;MDFLKICWNSKLTREEFKEKYQSFEEEKQIAILKGLAQLSNSPENSNMYFMQYFYAVLEQNPFKSFINIDTNNKTEIDSCNRLLQQYGDRLFNFLPIGTYESAHSSMLALKIILLCQNSELRKSALIQVNHSQIFRVLIASSRVYDAKEFNYVHELYYNHPESKEIRNIVEMPELTLKKLELKDKFIDLQEIVNVAILSYNPWLLKNDLFDYFQPQLNYEYYISLIKRYISAPNLFIAFILTNFFLYIEENGIFNYSGQKFKPEILKKHLNNLYTYSTSPIPIPFDELFPYLSTYPENLPVEKLYEESRQHPVLSSFIYDRFMETFKSGDNQTSIILMKQIIENPLEFMYYFYVMGKNEEIINYLLDVAENTTDESLFHHSWTSVVSMMRLSVCDGSPIALKNNDRFFKERKSPAMIILRCMLDENWSESEITPVTTIEECLNQVLPIMTSVKFLCYLFTETNKNLLIRALAHIEECQILYLPVIIWGTKTKTPLARQIPTKNIPDTLIHKYMLNQMLLFSALPARITGWNLDVPDYLTAIMMPETHNTMNLFLIVRGLELINSINITDTTDITDMFKIWRALIHIHGGKKFASSVISGLMWCSKVSQENAFDPSLFIVCAYHFMILSDLTNDFMPQSCEAILEFLESGNDMNNADAFATFCILCILACDYDNMVKYFTKIFQKSIQILENGKYLFTEMTDYAVRFICDAMYSKSLITLVPDNAYEYLQRMNNWNGIIYFYIAKAESLTQSNNL
;
A
#
# COMPACT_ATOMS: atom_id res chain seq x y z
N MET A 1 50.02 33.61 31.00
CA MET A 1 51.10 32.62 31.22
C MET A 1 51.43 32.42 32.69
N ASP A 2 51.48 33.47 33.52
CA ASP A 2 51.85 33.32 34.95
C ASP A 2 50.93 32.39 35.74
N PHE A 3 49.61 32.43 35.48
CA PHE A 3 48.67 31.49 36.10
C PHE A 3 49.01 30.03 35.78
N LEU A 4 49.22 29.69 34.49
CA LEU A 4 49.57 28.33 34.07
C LEU A 4 50.91 27.86 34.66
N LYS A 5 51.87 28.79 34.79
CA LYS A 5 53.16 28.53 35.46
C LYS A 5 52.97 28.22 36.94
N ILE A 6 52.08 28.93 37.63
CA ILE A 6 51.72 28.65 39.03
C ILE A 6 51.05 27.28 39.13
N CYS A 7 50.05 26.99 38.30
CA CYS A 7 49.35 25.70 38.28
C CYS A 7 50.31 24.53 38.08
N TRP A 8 51.25 24.68 37.15
CA TRP A 8 52.30 23.70 36.87
C TRP A 8 53.23 23.48 38.07
N ASN A 9 53.75 24.56 38.66
CA ASN A 9 54.68 24.48 39.78
C ASN A 9 54.02 23.91 41.05
N SER A 10 52.74 24.21 41.28
CA SER A 10 51.99 23.71 42.42
C SER A 10 51.32 22.36 42.16
N LYS A 11 51.44 21.81 40.94
CA LYS A 11 50.80 20.55 40.51
C LYS A 11 49.33 20.47 40.91
N LEU A 12 48.56 21.51 40.59
CA LEU A 12 47.13 21.51 40.91
C LEU A 12 46.45 20.29 40.32
N THR A 13 45.53 19.71 41.06
CA THR A 13 44.61 18.72 40.51
C THR A 13 43.72 19.38 39.46
N ARG A 14 43.09 18.54 38.64
CA ARG A 14 42.13 18.97 37.63
C ARG A 14 41.00 19.83 38.21
N GLU A 15 40.46 19.45 39.36
CA GLU A 15 39.35 20.16 40.01
C GLU A 15 39.80 21.49 40.61
N GLU A 16 40.96 21.52 41.29
CA GLU A 16 41.52 22.78 41.81
C GLU A 16 41.86 23.77 40.69
N PHE A 17 42.28 23.26 39.53
CA PHE A 17 42.48 24.09 38.34
C PHE A 17 41.14 24.64 37.84
N LYS A 18 40.13 23.77 37.71
CA LYS A 18 38.79 24.12 37.22
C LYS A 18 38.18 25.22 38.08
N GLU A 19 38.15 25.06 39.41
CA GLU A 19 37.63 26.06 40.36
C GLU A 19 38.31 27.44 40.20
N LYS A 20 39.64 27.46 40.15
CA LYS A 20 40.39 28.71 39.96
C LYS A 20 40.14 29.34 38.59
N TYR A 21 40.02 28.53 37.55
CA TYR A 21 39.70 29.00 36.20
C TYR A 21 38.33 29.69 36.15
N GLN A 22 37.31 29.15 36.82
CA GLN A 22 35.95 29.75 36.81
C GLN A 22 35.90 31.12 37.50
N SER A 23 36.81 31.37 38.44
CA SER A 23 36.88 32.65 39.17
C SER A 23 37.39 33.82 38.32
N PHE A 24 37.95 33.55 37.13
CA PHE A 24 38.44 34.60 36.24
C PHE A 24 37.37 35.14 35.31
N GLU A 25 37.54 36.41 34.91
CA GLU A 25 36.76 37.04 33.85
C GLU A 25 36.99 36.38 32.48
N GLU A 26 36.02 36.52 31.58
CA GLU A 26 35.96 35.82 30.29
C GLU A 26 37.19 36.06 29.40
N GLU A 27 37.70 37.30 29.32
CA GLU A 27 38.89 37.61 28.54
C GLU A 27 40.12 36.80 29.02
N LYS A 28 40.27 36.67 30.34
CA LYS A 28 41.36 35.94 30.96
C LYS A 28 41.17 34.43 30.81
N GLN A 29 39.94 33.94 30.85
CA GLN A 29 39.59 32.55 30.55
C GLN A 29 40.00 32.17 29.11
N ILE A 30 39.67 33.00 28.12
CA ILE A 30 40.06 32.80 26.71
C ILE A 30 41.58 32.84 26.56
N ALA A 31 42.27 33.78 27.23
CA ALA A 31 43.73 33.84 27.19
C ALA A 31 44.39 32.58 27.81
N ILE A 32 43.79 32.01 28.85
CA ILE A 32 44.24 30.76 29.47
C ILE A 32 44.00 29.58 28.51
N LEU A 33 42.83 29.48 27.88
CA LEU A 33 42.52 28.48 26.86
C LEU A 33 43.55 28.49 25.71
N LYS A 34 43.83 29.66 25.13
CA LYS A 34 44.83 29.82 24.07
C LYS A 34 46.24 29.46 24.53
N GLY A 35 46.60 29.83 25.76
CA GLY A 35 47.88 29.43 26.37
C GLY A 35 48.00 27.91 26.55
N LEU A 36 46.92 27.24 26.96
CA LEU A 36 46.87 25.78 27.09
C LEU A 36 46.94 25.08 25.73
N ALA A 37 46.27 25.62 24.71
CA ALA A 37 46.38 25.13 23.34
C ALA A 37 47.82 25.24 22.82
N GLN A 38 48.54 26.33 23.08
CA GLN A 38 49.95 26.44 22.67
C GLN A 38 50.87 25.46 23.41
N LEU A 39 50.71 25.33 24.72
CA LEU A 39 51.56 24.46 25.56
C LEU A 39 51.34 22.97 25.30
N SER A 40 50.14 22.61 24.83
CA SER A 40 49.74 21.23 24.53
C SER A 40 50.27 20.70 23.19
N ASN A 41 50.87 21.54 22.33
CA ASN A 41 51.34 21.11 21.00
C ASN A 41 52.74 20.46 21.00
N SER A 42 53.45 20.42 22.13
CA SER A 42 54.86 20.00 22.16
C SER A 42 55.01 18.47 21.93
N PRO A 43 55.76 18.04 20.88
CA PRO A 43 55.99 16.62 20.60
C PRO A 43 56.94 15.93 21.59
N GLU A 44 57.78 16.69 22.32
CA GLU A 44 58.83 16.14 23.19
C GLU A 44 58.40 15.94 24.65
N ASN A 45 57.21 16.40 25.02
CA ASN A 45 56.55 16.09 26.28
C ASN A 45 55.09 16.49 26.14
N SER A 46 54.23 15.54 25.78
CA SER A 46 52.79 15.65 26.04
C SER A 46 52.61 15.66 27.57
N ASN A 47 52.87 16.81 28.19
CA ASN A 47 52.76 16.99 29.62
C ASN A 47 51.30 16.73 29.99
N MET A 48 51.03 15.51 30.49
CA MET A 48 49.68 15.04 30.79
C MET A 48 48.90 16.04 31.63
N TYR A 49 49.58 16.81 32.49
CA TYR A 49 48.97 17.87 33.29
C TYR A 49 48.37 19.02 32.47
N PHE A 50 49.08 19.55 31.46
CA PHE A 50 48.53 20.63 30.63
C PHE A 50 47.39 20.13 29.74
N MET A 51 47.49 18.89 29.24
CA MET A 51 46.39 18.24 28.53
C MET A 51 45.16 18.02 29.43
N GLN A 52 45.37 17.64 30.69
CA GLN A 52 44.28 17.50 31.68
C GLN A 52 43.64 18.86 32.02
N TYR A 53 44.42 19.92 32.14
CA TYR A 53 43.88 21.28 32.33
C TYR A 53 43.13 21.75 31.08
N PHE A 54 43.67 21.48 29.90
CA PHE A 54 43.01 21.82 28.64
C PHE A 54 41.68 21.08 28.51
N TYR A 55 41.66 19.77 28.82
CA TYR A 55 40.43 18.98 28.92
C TYR A 55 39.46 19.54 29.96
N ALA A 56 39.93 19.97 31.14
CA ALA A 56 39.06 20.56 32.17
C ALA A 56 38.38 21.86 31.72
N VAL A 57 39.09 22.71 30.96
CA VAL A 57 38.51 23.92 30.37
C VAL A 57 37.44 23.57 29.34
N LEU A 58 37.77 22.66 28.41
CA LEU A 58 36.81 22.23 27.39
C LEU A 58 35.58 21.57 28.02
N GLU A 59 35.75 20.70 29.01
CA GLU A 59 34.66 20.01 29.68
C GLU A 59 33.70 21.00 30.38
N GLN A 60 34.23 22.09 30.94
CA GLN A 60 33.40 23.07 31.64
C GLN A 60 32.44 23.81 30.70
N ASN A 61 32.92 24.21 29.52
CA ASN A 61 32.09 24.89 28.53
C ASN A 61 32.60 24.59 27.12
N PRO A 62 32.18 23.46 26.52
CA PRO A 62 32.64 23.05 25.19
C PRO A 62 32.35 24.12 24.13
N PHE A 63 31.14 24.69 24.15
CA PHE A 63 30.71 25.72 23.19
C PHE A 63 31.63 26.95 23.18
N LYS A 64 31.83 27.60 24.34
CA LYS A 64 32.73 28.75 24.44
C LYS A 64 34.17 28.38 24.09
N SER A 65 34.61 27.17 24.45
CA SER A 65 35.97 26.74 24.18
C SER A 65 36.22 26.56 22.69
N PHE A 66 35.37 25.82 21.98
CA PHE A 66 35.54 25.55 20.55
C PHE A 66 35.37 26.80 19.68
N ILE A 67 34.48 27.74 20.03
CA ILE A 67 34.33 29.02 19.31
C ILE A 67 35.61 29.86 19.36
N ASN A 68 36.38 29.77 20.45
CA ASN A 68 37.56 30.59 20.67
C ASN A 68 38.87 29.95 20.16
N ILE A 69 38.80 28.75 19.58
CA ILE A 69 39.93 28.14 18.87
C ILE A 69 40.06 28.79 17.50
N ASP A 70 41.23 29.37 17.21
CA ASP A 70 41.48 29.97 15.90
C ASP A 70 41.71 28.89 14.84
N THR A 71 40.71 28.68 13.99
CA THR A 71 40.75 27.73 12.87
C THR A 71 41.75 28.09 11.75
N ASN A 72 42.44 29.24 11.84
CA ASN A 72 43.59 29.57 10.98
C ASN A 72 44.94 29.29 11.65
N ASN A 73 44.96 29.03 12.96
CA ASN A 73 46.17 28.77 13.71
C ASN A 73 46.46 27.27 13.80
N LYS A 74 47.43 26.80 13.00
CA LYS A 74 47.85 25.39 12.98
C LYS A 74 48.19 24.82 14.37
N THR A 75 48.80 25.62 15.24
CA THR A 75 49.18 25.17 16.59
C THR A 75 47.96 24.86 17.43
N GLU A 76 46.92 25.69 17.35
CA GLU A 76 45.70 25.48 18.12
C GLU A 76 44.89 24.30 17.57
N ILE A 77 44.86 24.13 16.25
CA ILE A 77 44.22 22.98 15.56
C ILE A 77 44.89 21.66 15.97
N ASP A 78 46.22 21.57 15.87
CA ASP A 78 46.97 20.35 16.19
C ASP A 78 46.81 19.98 17.67
N SER A 79 46.87 20.96 18.57
CA SER A 79 46.65 20.73 20.01
C SER A 79 45.24 20.27 20.34
N CYS A 80 44.23 20.88 19.72
CA CYS A 80 42.85 20.44 19.90
C CYS A 80 42.65 19.02 19.39
N ASN A 81 43.25 18.67 18.24
CA ASN A 81 43.22 17.30 17.72
C ASN A 81 43.92 16.28 18.64
N ARG A 82 45.05 16.64 19.26
CA ARG A 82 45.70 15.79 20.29
C ARG A 82 44.78 15.55 21.49
N LEU A 83 44.01 16.57 21.88
CA LEU A 83 43.04 16.44 22.98
C LEU A 83 41.89 15.51 22.57
N LEU A 84 41.35 15.68 21.38
CA LEU A 84 40.28 14.83 20.85
C LEU A 84 40.74 13.38 20.61
N GLN A 85 41.99 13.17 20.21
CA GLN A 85 42.61 11.85 20.16
C GLN A 85 42.68 11.19 21.54
N GLN A 86 42.87 11.95 22.61
CA GLN A 86 43.05 11.39 23.95
C GLN A 86 41.73 11.26 24.76
N TYR A 87 40.78 12.17 24.53
CA TYR A 87 39.58 12.31 25.36
C TYR A 87 38.27 12.42 24.56
N GLY A 88 38.31 12.28 23.23
CA GLY A 88 37.15 12.45 22.35
C GLY A 88 35.98 11.50 22.62
N ASP A 89 36.27 10.30 23.12
CA ASP A 89 35.29 9.28 23.50
C ASP A 89 34.40 9.70 24.69
N ARG A 90 34.87 10.66 25.51
CA ARG A 90 34.21 11.11 26.75
C ARG A 90 33.76 12.55 26.72
N LEU A 91 34.47 13.40 25.97
CA LEU A 91 34.27 14.85 25.97
C LEU A 91 32.84 15.27 25.60
N PHE A 92 32.12 14.49 24.82
CA PHE A 92 30.78 14.85 24.38
C PHE A 92 29.66 14.18 25.18
N ASN A 93 29.98 13.21 26.05
CA ASN A 93 28.97 12.37 26.70
C ASN A 93 28.14 13.10 27.76
N PHE A 94 28.57 14.27 28.22
CA PHE A 94 27.84 15.10 29.19
C PHE A 94 27.06 16.25 28.55
N LEU A 95 27.16 16.43 27.23
CA LEU A 95 26.46 17.51 26.54
C LEU A 95 24.97 17.18 26.37
N PRO A 96 24.07 18.16 26.63
CA PRO A 96 22.64 17.95 26.40
C PRO A 96 22.35 17.88 24.90
N ILE A 97 21.63 16.82 24.50
CA ILE A 97 21.05 16.69 23.16
C ILE A 97 19.89 17.68 23.02
N GLY A 98 19.70 18.24 21.83
CA GLY A 98 18.57 19.14 21.55
C GLY A 98 18.85 20.63 21.81
N THR A 99 20.12 21.04 21.86
CA THR A 99 20.52 22.45 22.08
C THR A 99 21.43 22.94 20.97
N TYR A 100 21.35 24.24 20.65
CA TYR A 100 22.22 24.90 19.69
C TYR A 100 23.69 24.82 20.12
N GLU A 101 23.97 25.08 21.39
CA GLU A 101 25.34 25.13 21.90
C GLU A 101 26.05 23.78 21.77
N SER A 102 25.40 22.67 22.15
CA SER A 102 25.98 21.34 22.00
C SER A 102 26.21 20.99 20.54
N ALA A 103 25.21 21.20 19.67
CA ALA A 103 25.29 20.95 18.24
C ALA A 103 26.44 21.73 17.58
N HIS A 104 26.46 23.05 17.77
CA HIS A 104 27.50 23.94 17.25
C HIS A 104 28.90 23.55 17.75
N SER A 105 29.03 23.23 19.04
CA SER A 105 30.33 22.84 19.61
C SER A 105 30.88 21.54 19.02
N SER A 106 30.01 20.55 18.77
CA SER A 106 30.40 19.30 18.11
C SER A 106 30.76 19.51 16.64
N MET A 107 30.05 20.38 15.93
CA MET A 107 30.39 20.73 14.55
C MET A 107 31.74 21.45 14.45
N LEU A 108 32.02 22.40 15.35
CA LEU A 108 33.31 23.06 15.42
C LEU A 108 34.44 22.09 15.75
N ALA A 109 34.21 21.13 16.67
CA ALA A 109 35.18 20.08 16.95
C ALA A 109 35.48 19.25 15.69
N LEU A 110 34.45 18.83 14.95
CA LEU A 110 34.63 18.11 13.68
C LEU A 110 35.35 18.96 12.63
N LYS A 111 35.01 20.24 12.50
CA LYS A 111 35.71 21.20 11.63
C LYS A 111 37.20 21.27 11.95
N ILE A 112 37.56 21.41 13.22
CA ILE A 112 38.95 21.45 13.68
C ILE A 112 39.66 20.13 13.36
N ILE A 113 38.99 18.99 13.48
CA ILE A 113 39.54 17.69 13.06
C ILE A 113 39.84 17.71 11.55
N LEU A 114 38.89 18.13 10.73
CA LEU A 114 39.03 18.11 9.27
C LEU A 114 40.05 19.12 8.74
N LEU A 115 40.28 20.24 9.45
CA LEU A 115 41.31 21.23 9.10
C LEU A 115 42.72 20.82 9.51
N CYS A 116 42.88 19.74 10.29
CA CYS A 116 44.18 19.24 10.73
C CYS A 116 45.01 18.76 9.53
N GLN A 117 46.22 19.29 9.36
CA GLN A 117 47.13 18.91 8.27
C GLN A 117 47.84 17.57 8.54
N ASN A 118 47.94 17.15 9.80
CA ASN A 118 48.57 15.88 10.18
C ASN A 118 47.56 14.73 10.01
N SER A 119 47.74 13.91 8.96
CA SER A 119 46.82 12.81 8.61
C SER A 119 46.65 11.77 9.73
N GLU A 120 47.74 11.34 10.37
CA GLU A 120 47.68 10.33 11.44
C GLU A 120 46.95 10.84 12.68
N LEU A 121 47.23 12.08 13.07
CA LEU A 121 46.59 12.73 14.20
C LEU A 121 45.09 12.94 13.93
N ARG A 122 44.74 13.40 12.71
CA ARG A 122 43.36 13.58 12.27
C ARG A 122 42.59 12.27 12.28
N LYS A 123 43.13 11.21 11.67
CA LYS A 123 42.52 9.87 11.63
C LYS A 123 42.27 9.35 13.05
N SER A 124 43.27 9.47 13.93
CA SER A 124 43.16 9.03 15.32
C SER A 124 42.12 9.85 16.12
N ALA A 125 42.10 11.17 15.96
CA ALA A 125 41.11 12.03 16.61
C ALA A 125 39.69 11.73 16.13
N LEU A 126 39.50 11.54 14.82
CA LEU A 126 38.21 11.20 14.22
C LEU A 126 37.68 9.85 14.75
N ILE A 127 38.51 8.82 14.80
CA ILE A 127 38.14 7.51 15.37
C ILE A 127 37.67 7.69 16.81
N GLN A 128 38.40 8.48 17.61
CA GLN A 128 38.12 8.63 19.02
C GLN A 128 36.83 9.40 19.31
N VAL A 129 36.56 10.50 18.61
CA VAL A 129 35.27 11.19 18.76
C VAL A 129 34.11 10.34 18.25
N ASN A 130 34.34 9.51 17.22
CA ASN A 130 33.29 8.63 16.69
C ASN A 130 32.94 7.45 17.61
N HIS A 131 33.82 7.11 18.57
CA HIS A 131 33.47 6.16 19.63
C HIS A 131 32.39 6.71 20.58
N SER A 132 32.19 8.03 20.64
CA SER A 132 31.07 8.64 21.38
C SER A 132 29.79 8.61 20.54
N GLN A 133 28.81 7.82 20.97
CA GLN A 133 27.48 7.79 20.34
C GLN A 133 26.78 9.16 20.43
N ILE A 134 27.01 9.89 21.54
CA ILE A 134 26.47 11.23 21.74
C ILE A 134 27.05 12.20 20.72
N PHE A 135 28.36 12.15 20.46
CA PHE A 135 28.98 12.99 19.44
C PHE A 135 28.30 12.84 18.08
N ARG A 136 28.07 11.60 17.63
CA ARG A 136 27.38 11.31 16.36
C ARG A 136 25.97 11.90 16.33
N VAL A 137 25.22 11.78 17.44
CA VAL A 137 23.90 12.40 17.60
C VAL A 137 23.97 13.93 17.54
N LEU A 138 24.98 14.55 18.15
CA LEU A 138 25.16 16.01 18.12
C LEU A 138 25.53 16.52 16.73
N ILE A 139 26.31 15.75 15.95
CA ILE A 139 26.55 16.05 14.54
C ILE A 139 25.24 15.97 13.74
N ALA A 140 24.41 14.94 13.97
CA ALA A 140 23.12 14.82 13.32
C ALA A 140 22.16 15.98 13.69
N SER A 141 22.08 16.35 14.97
CA SER A 141 21.19 17.42 15.45
C SER A 141 21.57 18.80 14.92
N SER A 142 22.83 18.99 14.53
CA SER A 142 23.31 20.23 13.91
C SER A 142 22.63 20.53 12.58
N ARG A 143 22.07 19.52 11.89
CA ARG A 143 21.24 19.75 10.70
C ARG A 143 20.01 20.61 10.99
N VAL A 144 19.47 20.52 12.21
CA VAL A 144 18.29 21.26 12.65
C VAL A 144 18.70 22.55 13.35
N TYR A 145 19.63 22.48 14.31
CA TYR A 145 19.96 23.63 15.15
C TYR A 145 21.01 24.57 14.54
N ASP A 146 21.89 24.07 13.66
CA ASP A 146 22.99 24.85 13.06
C ASP A 146 23.29 24.41 11.62
N ALA A 147 22.26 24.52 10.76
CA ALA A 147 22.34 24.06 9.37
C ALA A 147 23.48 24.74 8.58
N LYS A 148 23.84 25.98 8.93
CA LYS A 148 24.90 26.72 8.25
C LYS A 148 26.27 26.10 8.49
N GLU A 149 26.63 25.85 9.75
CA GLU A 149 27.92 25.21 10.06
C GLU A 149 27.93 23.75 9.61
N PHE A 150 26.79 23.04 9.74
CA PHE A 150 26.63 21.69 9.20
C PHE A 150 26.99 21.62 7.71
N ASN A 151 26.40 22.48 6.88
CA ASN A 151 26.65 22.48 5.44
C ASN A 151 28.13 22.78 5.12
N TYR A 152 28.74 23.73 5.82
CA TYR A 152 30.15 24.05 5.65
C TYR A 152 31.07 22.86 5.98
N VAL A 153 30.84 22.20 7.11
CA VAL A 153 31.65 21.04 7.53
C VAL A 153 31.38 19.82 6.66
N HIS A 154 30.14 19.62 6.22
CA HIS A 154 29.78 18.59 5.26
C HIS A 154 30.56 18.76 3.93
N GLU A 155 30.62 19.99 3.39
CA GLU A 155 31.44 20.27 2.21
C GLU A 155 32.93 20.01 2.45
N LEU A 156 33.46 20.41 3.61
CA LEU A 156 34.84 20.10 3.99
C LEU A 156 35.09 18.59 4.03
N TYR A 157 34.18 17.80 4.62
CA TYR A 157 34.31 16.36 4.74
C TYR A 157 34.34 15.67 3.36
N TYR A 158 33.44 16.05 2.45
CA TYR A 158 33.36 15.47 1.11
C TYR A 158 34.53 15.88 0.20
N ASN A 159 34.92 17.15 0.24
CA ASN A 159 35.98 17.72 -0.61
C ASN A 159 37.39 17.49 -0.06
N HIS A 160 37.52 16.88 1.11
CA HIS A 160 38.83 16.61 1.70
C HIS A 160 39.69 15.72 0.76
N PRO A 161 40.99 16.02 0.55
CA PRO A 161 41.86 15.24 -0.35
C PRO A 161 41.92 13.74 -0.04
N GLU A 162 41.79 13.39 1.25
CA GLU A 162 41.77 12.02 1.77
C GLU A 162 40.35 11.51 2.09
N SER A 163 39.27 12.13 1.58
CA SER A 163 37.90 11.80 1.98
C SER A 163 37.50 10.35 1.72
N LYS A 164 38.09 9.69 0.71
CA LYS A 164 37.89 8.25 0.46
C LYS A 164 38.51 7.40 1.57
N GLU A 165 39.74 7.70 1.97
CA GLU A 165 40.42 6.97 3.05
C GLU A 165 39.71 7.19 4.38
N ILE A 166 39.30 8.43 4.67
CA ILE A 166 38.55 8.76 5.90
C ILE A 166 37.25 7.96 5.96
N ARG A 167 36.46 7.91 4.87
CA ARG A 167 35.21 7.15 4.79
C ARG A 167 35.39 5.65 4.91
N ASN A 168 36.51 5.12 4.41
CA ASN A 168 36.83 3.69 4.55
C ASN A 168 37.19 3.31 6.00
N ILE A 169 37.64 4.26 6.81
CA ILE A 169 38.01 4.04 8.22
C ILE A 169 36.79 4.28 9.13
N VAL A 170 36.04 5.36 8.89
CA VAL A 170 34.87 5.75 9.67
C VAL A 170 33.75 6.20 8.74
N GLU A 171 32.68 5.43 8.70
CA GLU A 171 31.43 5.86 8.07
C GLU A 171 30.65 6.74 9.05
N MET A 172 30.25 7.94 8.60
CA MET A 172 29.45 8.89 9.36
C MET A 172 28.11 9.15 8.64
N PRO A 173 27.11 8.26 8.81
CA PRO A 173 25.77 8.41 8.21
C PRO A 173 25.15 9.79 8.43
N GLU A 174 25.39 10.39 9.60
CA GLU A 174 24.96 11.73 9.98
C GLU A 174 25.50 12.86 9.08
N LEU A 175 26.58 12.61 8.33
CA LEU A 175 27.10 13.49 7.28
C LEU A 175 26.75 12.96 5.89
N THR A 176 26.81 11.66 5.67
CA THR A 176 26.73 11.09 4.32
C THR A 176 25.32 10.87 3.79
N LEU A 177 24.37 10.56 4.67
CA LEU A 177 22.98 10.37 4.30
C LEU A 177 22.30 11.73 4.14
N LYS A 178 22.00 12.10 2.90
CA LYS A 178 21.25 13.33 2.63
C LYS A 178 19.79 13.22 3.05
N LYS A 179 19.23 12.01 2.93
CA LYS A 179 17.83 11.68 3.20
C LYS A 179 17.68 10.28 3.77
N LEU A 180 16.56 10.02 4.46
CA LEU A 180 16.13 8.65 4.71
C LEU A 180 15.42 8.10 3.47
N GLU A 181 15.83 6.91 3.02
CA GLU A 181 15.20 6.27 1.86
C GLU A 181 14.11 5.28 2.31
N LEU A 182 12.91 5.40 1.76
CA LEU A 182 11.80 4.47 1.99
C LEU A 182 12.04 3.07 1.41
N LYS A 183 12.90 2.97 0.38
CA LYS A 183 13.00 1.83 -0.55
C LYS A 183 13.45 0.52 0.12
N ASP A 184 14.10 0.59 1.27
CA ASP A 184 14.63 -0.60 1.96
C ASP A 184 13.72 -1.12 3.07
N LYS A 185 12.71 -0.35 3.50
CA LYS A 185 11.99 -0.61 4.76
C LYS A 185 10.51 -0.92 4.61
N PHE A 186 9.83 -0.26 3.67
CA PHE A 186 8.36 -0.33 3.59
C PHE A 186 7.83 -0.90 2.29
N ILE A 187 8.62 -0.97 1.23
CA ILE A 187 8.11 -1.12 -0.12
C ILE A 187 8.95 -2.14 -0.89
N ASP A 188 8.35 -3.31 -1.13
CA ASP A 188 8.65 -4.07 -2.33
C ASP A 188 7.69 -3.61 -3.44
N LEU A 189 8.21 -2.75 -4.33
CA LEU A 189 7.44 -2.16 -5.43
C LEU A 189 6.83 -3.25 -6.32
N GLN A 190 7.51 -4.39 -6.49
CA GLN A 190 7.04 -5.46 -7.35
C GLN A 190 5.86 -6.20 -6.71
N GLU A 191 5.90 -6.44 -5.39
CA GLU A 191 4.78 -7.06 -4.68
C GLU A 191 3.53 -6.18 -4.73
N ILE A 192 3.66 -4.89 -4.46
CA ILE A 192 2.54 -3.96 -4.52
C ILE A 192 1.96 -3.88 -5.93
N VAL A 193 2.83 -3.73 -6.93
CA VAL A 193 2.41 -3.66 -8.33
C VAL A 193 1.68 -4.94 -8.72
N ASN A 194 2.19 -6.10 -8.33
CA ASN A 194 1.52 -7.36 -8.60
C ASN A 194 0.15 -7.38 -7.90
N VAL A 195 0.06 -7.11 -6.61
CA VAL A 195 -1.23 -7.15 -5.89
C VAL A 195 -2.23 -6.13 -6.48
N ALA A 196 -1.79 -4.93 -6.84
CA ALA A 196 -2.64 -3.89 -7.43
C ALA A 196 -3.10 -4.21 -8.87
N ILE A 197 -2.23 -4.81 -9.71
CA ILE A 197 -2.59 -5.33 -11.05
C ILE A 197 -3.57 -6.48 -10.93
N LEU A 198 -3.37 -7.36 -9.95
CA LEU A 198 -4.19 -8.54 -9.72
C LEU A 198 -5.57 -8.19 -9.14
N SER A 199 -5.64 -7.10 -8.38
CA SER A 199 -6.89 -6.59 -7.81
C SER A 199 -7.71 -5.73 -8.77
N TYR A 200 -7.26 -5.55 -10.02
CA TYR A 200 -7.89 -4.68 -11.03
C TYR A 200 -8.09 -3.22 -10.56
N ASN A 201 -7.29 -2.75 -9.61
CA ASN A 201 -7.43 -1.46 -8.95
C ASN A 201 -6.17 -0.59 -9.14
N PRO A 202 -5.95 0.04 -10.31
CA PRO A 202 -4.80 0.92 -10.53
C PRO A 202 -4.84 2.23 -9.72
N TRP A 203 -5.90 2.50 -8.94
CA TRP A 203 -6.16 3.77 -8.25
C TRP A 203 -5.59 3.86 -6.82
N LEU A 204 -4.99 2.78 -6.30
CA LEU A 204 -4.39 2.68 -4.96
C LEU A 204 -3.17 3.58 -4.72
N LEU A 205 -2.76 4.34 -5.74
CA LEU A 205 -1.49 5.04 -5.79
C LEU A 205 -1.52 6.44 -5.18
N LYS A 206 -2.57 6.80 -4.44
CA LYS A 206 -2.82 8.17 -3.93
C LYS A 206 -2.31 8.46 -2.52
N ASN A 207 -1.64 7.51 -1.87
CA ASN A 207 -1.17 7.69 -0.50
C ASN A 207 0.26 8.24 -0.49
N ASP A 208 0.68 8.89 0.61
CA ASP A 208 2.04 9.47 0.75
C ASP A 208 3.18 8.47 0.45
N LEU A 209 2.94 7.19 0.77
CA LEU A 209 3.85 6.08 0.42
C LEU A 209 4.02 5.93 -1.09
N PHE A 210 2.96 6.14 -1.87
CA PHE A 210 2.96 5.98 -3.32
C PHE A 210 3.30 7.26 -4.05
N ASP A 211 2.97 8.43 -3.52
CA ASP A 211 3.33 9.72 -4.11
C ASP A 211 4.85 9.86 -4.28
N TYR A 212 5.62 9.36 -3.31
CA TYR A 212 7.09 9.39 -3.38
C TYR A 212 7.67 8.47 -4.48
N PHE A 213 6.96 7.39 -4.81
CA PHE A 213 7.37 6.42 -5.82
C PHE A 213 6.54 6.53 -7.10
N GLN A 214 5.61 7.48 -7.19
CA GLN A 214 4.55 7.49 -8.19
C GLN A 214 5.10 7.35 -9.62
N PRO A 215 6.18 8.07 -10.02
CA PRO A 215 6.74 7.89 -11.35
C PRO A 215 7.33 6.49 -11.56
N GLN A 216 8.15 5.99 -10.63
CA GLN A 216 8.75 4.66 -10.75
C GLN A 216 7.68 3.56 -10.70
N LEU A 217 6.75 3.63 -9.76
CA LEU A 217 5.68 2.67 -9.59
C LEU A 217 4.75 2.64 -10.80
N ASN A 218 4.44 3.80 -11.40
CA ASN A 218 3.69 3.85 -12.66
C ASN A 218 4.41 3.08 -13.78
N TYR A 219 5.74 3.23 -13.88
CA TYR A 219 6.54 2.50 -14.86
C TYR A 219 6.59 0.99 -14.59
N GLU A 220 6.79 0.59 -13.33
CA GLU A 220 6.79 -0.82 -12.94
C GLU A 220 5.41 -1.48 -13.16
N TYR A 221 4.33 -0.73 -12.88
CA TYR A 221 2.97 -1.15 -13.16
C TYR A 221 2.75 -1.33 -14.67
N TYR A 222 3.17 -0.36 -15.47
CA TYR A 222 3.04 -0.41 -16.93
C TYR A 222 3.82 -1.61 -17.53
N ILE A 223 5.05 -1.87 -17.05
CA ILE A 223 5.85 -3.03 -17.48
C ILE A 223 5.17 -4.34 -17.10
N SER A 224 4.64 -4.44 -15.90
CA SER A 224 3.96 -5.65 -15.43
C SER A 224 2.67 -5.91 -16.21
N LEU A 225 1.93 -4.87 -16.59
CA LEU A 225 0.80 -4.99 -17.51
C LEU A 225 1.22 -5.42 -18.92
N ILE A 226 2.33 -4.89 -19.46
CA ILE A 226 2.87 -5.33 -20.75
C ILE A 226 3.20 -6.83 -20.69
N LYS A 227 3.95 -7.27 -19.68
CA LYS A 227 4.32 -8.69 -19.49
C LYS A 227 3.07 -9.58 -19.44
N ARG A 228 2.05 -9.16 -18.68
CA ARG A 228 0.79 -9.89 -18.55
C ARG A 228 0.00 -9.92 -19.86
N TYR A 229 -0.05 -8.82 -20.59
CA TYR A 229 -0.75 -8.78 -21.87
C TYR A 229 -0.06 -9.69 -22.91
N ILE A 230 1.27 -9.70 -22.95
CA ILE A 230 2.02 -10.58 -23.86
C ILE A 230 1.77 -12.06 -23.52
N SER A 231 1.71 -12.43 -22.25
CA SER A 231 1.50 -13.82 -21.84
C SER A 231 0.03 -14.26 -21.97
N ALA A 232 -0.91 -13.36 -21.68
CA ALA A 232 -2.34 -13.62 -21.73
C ALA A 232 -3.09 -12.35 -22.21
N PRO A 233 -3.23 -12.17 -23.54
CA PRO A 233 -3.90 -11.01 -24.10
C PRO A 233 -5.36 -10.91 -23.63
N ASN A 234 -5.73 -9.73 -23.14
CA ASN A 234 -7.00 -9.44 -22.49
C ASN A 234 -7.47 -8.02 -22.85
N LEU A 235 -8.76 -7.86 -23.17
CA LEU A 235 -9.32 -6.60 -23.66
C LEU A 235 -9.21 -5.45 -22.65
N PHE A 236 -9.46 -5.72 -21.37
CA PHE A 236 -9.34 -4.72 -20.31
C PHE A 236 -7.88 -4.24 -20.16
N ILE A 237 -6.91 -5.16 -20.17
CA ILE A 237 -5.49 -4.80 -20.07
C ILE A 237 -5.05 -3.98 -21.29
N ALA A 238 -5.50 -4.34 -22.49
CA ALA A 238 -5.26 -3.55 -23.70
C ALA A 238 -5.75 -2.10 -23.55
N PHE A 239 -6.96 -1.90 -23.03
CA PHE A 239 -7.50 -0.56 -22.80
C PHE A 239 -6.67 0.22 -21.77
N ILE A 240 -6.26 -0.45 -20.69
CA ILE A 240 -5.43 0.19 -19.67
C ILE A 240 -4.08 0.65 -20.24
N LEU A 241 -3.42 -0.18 -21.04
CA LEU A 241 -2.12 0.13 -21.65
C LEU A 241 -2.21 1.28 -22.68
N THR A 242 -3.30 1.35 -23.42
CA THR A 242 -3.44 2.27 -24.57
C THR A 242 -4.18 3.55 -24.24
N ASN A 243 -4.99 3.61 -23.19
CA ASN A 243 -5.76 4.79 -22.84
C ASN A 243 -5.55 5.22 -21.39
N PHE A 244 -5.81 4.34 -20.42
CA PHE A 244 -5.84 4.72 -19.01
C PHE A 244 -4.53 5.35 -18.52
N PHE A 245 -3.39 4.65 -18.66
CA PHE A 245 -2.10 5.15 -18.19
C PHE A 245 -1.59 6.37 -18.96
N LEU A 246 -1.96 6.49 -20.23
CA LEU A 246 -1.50 7.58 -21.08
C LEU A 246 -2.10 8.92 -20.68
N TYR A 247 -3.31 8.92 -20.10
CA TYR A 247 -4.05 10.13 -19.77
C TYR A 247 -4.13 10.41 -18.25
N ILE A 248 -3.54 9.55 -17.42
CA ILE A 248 -3.58 9.68 -15.96
C ILE A 248 -2.89 10.97 -15.48
N GLU A 249 -1.77 11.34 -16.11
CA GLU A 249 -0.97 12.53 -15.75
C GLU A 249 -1.64 13.84 -16.20
N GLU A 250 -2.36 13.84 -17.33
CA GLU A 250 -2.94 15.05 -17.91
C GLU A 250 -4.32 15.42 -17.34
N ASN A 251 -5.13 14.43 -16.95
CA ASN A 251 -6.54 14.65 -16.59
C ASN A 251 -6.94 14.12 -15.21
N GLY A 252 -6.00 13.51 -14.49
CA GLY A 252 -6.26 12.83 -13.22
C GLY A 252 -6.98 11.48 -13.39
N ILE A 253 -7.06 10.73 -12.29
CA ILE A 253 -7.45 9.31 -12.21
C ILE A 253 -8.93 9.03 -12.55
N PHE A 254 -9.73 10.00 -13.01
CA PHE A 254 -11.16 9.80 -13.30
C PHE A 254 -11.69 10.47 -14.57
N ASN A 255 -10.82 11.07 -15.40
CA ASN A 255 -11.25 11.82 -16.58
C ASN A 255 -10.56 11.35 -17.87
N TYR A 256 -10.62 10.05 -18.12
CA TYR A 256 -10.09 9.40 -19.33
C TYR A 256 -11.19 8.77 -20.21
N SER A 257 -12.45 8.78 -19.77
CA SER A 257 -13.57 8.25 -20.54
C SER A 257 -13.80 9.07 -21.82
N GLY A 258 -13.71 8.41 -22.98
CA GLY A 258 -14.00 9.02 -24.28
C GLY A 258 -12.83 9.76 -24.97
N GLN A 259 -11.61 9.68 -24.44
CA GLN A 259 -10.41 10.17 -25.14
C GLN A 259 -10.05 9.20 -26.27
N LYS A 260 -9.89 9.71 -27.49
CA LYS A 260 -9.37 8.89 -28.60
C LYS A 260 -7.89 8.59 -28.37
N PHE A 261 -7.45 7.38 -28.71
CA PHE A 261 -6.03 7.02 -28.70
C PHE A 261 -5.18 8.00 -29.53
N LYS A 262 -4.05 8.43 -28.97
CA LYS A 262 -3.09 9.32 -29.61
C LYS A 262 -1.71 8.66 -29.62
N PRO A 263 -1.19 8.22 -30.79
CA PRO A 263 0.12 7.56 -30.89
C PRO A 263 1.27 8.39 -30.29
N GLU A 264 1.21 9.71 -30.42
CA GLU A 264 2.26 10.60 -29.90
C GLU A 264 2.38 10.58 -28.37
N ILE A 265 1.26 10.42 -27.65
CA ILE A 265 1.27 10.33 -26.19
C ILE A 265 1.86 9.00 -25.76
N LEU A 266 1.47 7.90 -26.41
CA LEU A 266 2.08 6.59 -26.17
C LEU A 266 3.58 6.62 -26.42
N LYS A 267 4.00 7.22 -27.54
CA LYS A 267 5.43 7.34 -27.89
C LYS A 267 6.21 8.10 -26.82
N LYS A 268 5.67 9.23 -26.34
CA LYS A 268 6.26 10.01 -25.24
C LYS A 268 6.34 9.19 -23.95
N HIS A 269 5.25 8.50 -23.59
CA HIS A 269 5.20 7.67 -22.38
C HIS A 269 6.21 6.53 -22.43
N LEU A 270 6.30 5.81 -23.55
CA LEU A 270 7.31 4.76 -23.74
C LEU A 270 8.73 5.32 -23.70
N ASN A 271 9.02 6.47 -24.33
CA ASN A 271 10.35 7.07 -24.22
C ASN A 271 10.75 7.34 -22.76
N ASN A 272 9.81 7.86 -21.96
CA ASN A 272 10.03 8.05 -20.52
C ASN A 272 10.23 6.71 -19.80
N LEU A 273 9.40 5.70 -20.11
CA LEU A 273 9.51 4.36 -19.54
C LEU A 273 10.91 3.75 -19.75
N TYR A 274 11.43 3.78 -20.98
CA TYR A 274 12.77 3.26 -21.29
C TYR A 274 13.91 4.10 -20.72
N THR A 275 13.67 5.37 -20.40
CA THR A 275 14.67 6.27 -19.82
C THR A 275 14.75 6.13 -18.30
N TYR A 276 13.61 5.96 -17.63
CA TYR A 276 13.49 6.10 -16.18
C TYR A 276 13.16 4.81 -15.43
N SER A 277 12.71 3.75 -16.11
CA SER A 277 12.43 2.47 -15.44
C SER A 277 13.69 1.81 -14.91
N THR A 278 13.57 1.22 -13.71
CA THR A 278 14.63 0.40 -13.11
C THR A 278 14.57 -1.06 -13.52
N SER A 279 13.42 -1.52 -14.04
CA SER A 279 13.21 -2.89 -14.46
C SER A 279 13.48 -3.10 -15.95
N PRO A 280 13.95 -4.31 -16.33
CA PRO A 280 14.09 -4.66 -17.74
C PRO A 280 12.71 -4.73 -18.40
N ILE A 281 12.56 -3.97 -19.49
CA ILE A 281 11.38 -4.01 -20.36
C ILE A 281 11.51 -5.25 -21.26
N PRO A 282 10.47 -6.09 -21.37
CA PRO A 282 10.57 -7.40 -22.00
C PRO A 282 10.78 -7.37 -23.53
N ILE A 283 10.54 -6.23 -24.17
CA ILE A 283 10.56 -6.04 -25.63
C ILE A 283 11.34 -4.75 -25.92
N PRO A 284 12.07 -4.61 -27.05
CA PRO A 284 12.67 -3.35 -27.49
C PRO A 284 11.63 -2.29 -27.90
N PHE A 285 12.00 -1.01 -27.82
CA PHE A 285 11.11 0.11 -28.14
C PHE A 285 10.52 0.01 -29.56
N ASP A 286 11.39 -0.31 -30.54
CA ASP A 286 11.04 -0.36 -31.97
C ASP A 286 10.06 -1.49 -32.30
N GLU A 287 9.91 -2.48 -31.41
CA GLU A 287 8.93 -3.57 -31.55
C GLU A 287 7.67 -3.27 -30.73
N LEU A 288 7.83 -2.77 -29.51
CA LEU A 288 6.71 -2.51 -28.59
C LEU A 288 5.82 -1.38 -29.07
N PHE A 289 6.38 -0.28 -29.58
CA PHE A 289 5.57 0.86 -30.01
C PHE A 289 4.66 0.50 -31.19
N PRO A 290 5.13 -0.12 -32.29
CA PRO A 290 4.24 -0.61 -33.34
C PRO A 290 3.21 -1.61 -32.83
N TYR A 291 3.61 -2.55 -31.97
CA TYR A 291 2.71 -3.56 -31.41
C TYR A 291 1.51 -2.93 -30.67
N LEU A 292 1.75 -1.91 -29.85
CA LEU A 292 0.70 -1.23 -29.08
C LEU A 292 -0.11 -0.20 -29.89
N SER A 293 0.37 0.27 -31.05
CA SER A 293 -0.20 1.42 -31.77
C SER A 293 -0.80 1.11 -33.14
N THR A 294 -0.54 -0.07 -33.69
CA THR A 294 -0.98 -0.46 -35.05
C THR A 294 -2.16 -1.42 -35.01
N TYR A 295 -3.04 -1.31 -36.02
CA TYR A 295 -4.20 -2.18 -36.23
C TYR A 295 -4.55 -2.27 -37.73
N PRO A 296 -5.26 -3.32 -38.18
CA PRO A 296 -5.61 -3.50 -39.59
C PRO A 296 -6.67 -2.50 -40.08
N GLU A 297 -6.56 -2.05 -41.34
CA GLU A 297 -7.50 -1.08 -41.95
C GLU A 297 -8.93 -1.64 -42.10
N ASN A 298 -9.07 -2.95 -42.33
CA ASN A 298 -10.36 -3.62 -42.46
C ASN A 298 -10.61 -4.53 -41.26
N LEU A 299 -11.55 -4.13 -40.41
CA LEU A 299 -11.89 -4.86 -39.19
C LEU A 299 -13.31 -5.45 -39.27
N PRO A 300 -13.45 -6.75 -39.56
CA PRO A 300 -14.75 -7.40 -39.59
C PRO A 300 -15.38 -7.43 -38.18
N VAL A 301 -16.69 -7.17 -38.11
CA VAL A 301 -17.43 -7.05 -36.84
C VAL A 301 -17.39 -8.37 -36.05
N GLU A 302 -17.36 -9.49 -36.77
CA GLU A 302 -17.32 -10.84 -36.22
C GLU A 302 -16.02 -11.16 -35.49
N LYS A 303 -14.94 -10.41 -35.75
CA LYS A 303 -13.62 -10.65 -35.14
C LYS A 303 -13.14 -9.51 -34.23
N LEU A 304 -13.99 -8.53 -33.94
CA LEU A 304 -13.63 -7.35 -33.13
C LEU A 304 -12.88 -7.70 -31.83
N TYR A 305 -13.42 -8.65 -31.06
CA TYR A 305 -12.77 -9.11 -29.83
C TYR A 305 -11.42 -9.78 -30.08
N GLU A 306 -11.35 -10.77 -30.97
CA GLU A 306 -10.12 -11.53 -31.22
C GLU A 306 -9.00 -10.64 -31.79
N GLU A 307 -9.32 -9.73 -32.70
CA GLU A 307 -8.35 -8.78 -33.26
C GLU A 307 -7.83 -7.82 -32.17
N SER A 308 -8.64 -7.44 -31.19
CA SER A 308 -8.20 -6.58 -30.09
C SER A 308 -7.19 -7.23 -29.14
N ARG A 309 -7.10 -8.57 -29.17
CA ARG A 309 -6.08 -9.35 -28.45
C ARG A 309 -4.74 -9.37 -29.19
N GLN A 310 -4.76 -9.06 -30.48
CA GLN A 310 -3.55 -8.94 -31.31
C GLN A 310 -3.11 -7.49 -31.47
N HIS A 311 -4.07 -6.56 -31.44
CA HIS A 311 -3.90 -5.13 -31.66
C HIS A 311 -4.52 -4.32 -30.50
N PRO A 312 -3.76 -4.05 -29.41
CA PRO A 312 -4.26 -3.40 -28.20
C PRO A 312 -5.00 -2.09 -28.43
N VAL A 313 -4.57 -1.30 -29.41
CA VAL A 313 -5.16 0.00 -29.77
C VAL A 313 -6.64 -0.11 -30.15
N LEU A 314 -7.09 -1.26 -30.67
CA LEU A 314 -8.49 -1.51 -31.00
C LEU A 314 -9.42 -1.41 -29.79
N SER A 315 -8.90 -1.66 -28.58
CA SER A 315 -9.67 -1.47 -27.34
C SER A 315 -10.22 -0.05 -27.18
N SER A 316 -9.63 0.95 -27.84
CA SER A 316 -10.13 2.34 -27.83
C SER A 316 -11.41 2.54 -28.65
N PHE A 317 -11.74 1.60 -29.54
CA PHE A 317 -12.81 1.75 -30.54
C PHE A 317 -13.89 0.67 -30.46
N ILE A 318 -13.65 -0.43 -29.73
CA ILE A 318 -14.59 -1.56 -29.63
C ILE A 318 -15.97 -1.11 -29.16
N TYR A 319 -16.04 -0.32 -28.08
CA TYR A 319 -17.31 0.15 -27.55
C TYR A 319 -18.13 0.94 -28.60
N ASP A 320 -17.52 1.92 -29.26
CA ASP A 320 -18.21 2.74 -30.27
C ASP A 320 -18.72 1.86 -31.41
N ARG A 321 -17.89 0.91 -31.86
CA ARG A 321 -18.27 -0.01 -32.93
C ARG A 321 -19.42 -0.94 -32.54
N PHE A 322 -19.46 -1.38 -31.28
CA PHE A 322 -20.58 -2.17 -30.74
C PHE A 322 -21.86 -1.33 -30.78
N MET A 323 -21.82 -0.11 -30.26
CA MET A 323 -22.98 0.78 -30.22
C MET A 323 -23.48 1.17 -31.61
N GLU A 324 -22.59 1.42 -32.58
CA GLU A 324 -22.96 1.65 -33.98
C GLU A 324 -23.72 0.46 -34.57
N THR A 325 -23.18 -0.75 -34.37
CA THR A 325 -23.76 -1.99 -34.89
C THR A 325 -25.12 -2.26 -34.27
N PHE A 326 -25.20 -2.14 -32.95
CA PHE A 326 -26.44 -2.28 -32.20
C PHE A 326 -27.51 -1.31 -32.69
N LYS A 327 -27.17 -0.02 -32.85
CA LYS A 327 -28.11 1.02 -33.31
C LYS A 327 -28.50 0.89 -34.79
N SER A 328 -27.78 0.09 -35.58
CA SER A 328 -28.09 -0.12 -37.00
C SER A 328 -29.37 -0.93 -37.25
N GLY A 329 -29.86 -1.66 -36.24
CA GLY A 329 -31.01 -2.56 -36.35
C GLY A 329 -30.72 -3.90 -37.02
N ASP A 330 -29.45 -4.21 -37.31
CA ASP A 330 -29.05 -5.54 -37.78
C ASP A 330 -29.01 -6.54 -36.62
N ASN A 331 -30.09 -7.31 -36.49
CA ASN A 331 -30.24 -8.32 -35.44
C ASN A 331 -29.17 -9.42 -35.53
N GLN A 332 -28.79 -9.86 -36.73
CA GLN A 332 -27.83 -10.95 -36.88
C GLN A 332 -26.44 -10.52 -36.43
N THR A 333 -26.01 -9.35 -36.88
CA THR A 333 -24.72 -8.79 -36.49
C THR A 333 -24.69 -8.42 -34.99
N SER A 334 -25.80 -7.92 -34.45
CA SER A 334 -25.95 -7.66 -33.01
C SER A 334 -25.81 -8.95 -32.18
N ILE A 335 -26.42 -10.06 -32.61
CA ILE A 335 -26.28 -11.36 -31.95
C ILE A 335 -24.81 -11.82 -31.96
N ILE A 336 -24.08 -11.62 -33.06
CA ILE A 336 -22.66 -11.98 -33.15
C ILE A 336 -21.84 -11.22 -32.11
N LEU A 337 -22.10 -9.92 -31.93
CA LEU A 337 -21.42 -9.12 -30.90
C LEU A 337 -21.77 -9.55 -29.48
N MET A 338 -23.06 -9.82 -29.21
CA MET A 338 -23.50 -10.31 -27.90
C MET A 338 -22.85 -11.66 -27.56
N LYS A 339 -22.63 -12.54 -28.54
CA LYS A 339 -21.90 -13.80 -28.32
C LYS A 339 -20.46 -13.56 -27.86
N GLN A 340 -19.76 -12.59 -28.45
CA GLN A 340 -18.41 -12.23 -28.00
C GLN A 340 -18.40 -11.81 -26.51
N ILE A 341 -19.44 -11.07 -26.07
CA ILE A 341 -19.63 -10.71 -24.64
C ILE A 341 -19.88 -11.95 -23.78
N ILE A 342 -20.81 -12.83 -24.20
CA ILE A 342 -21.20 -14.02 -23.43
C ILE A 342 -20.04 -15.02 -23.28
N GLU A 343 -19.17 -15.12 -24.29
CA GLU A 343 -17.99 -15.98 -24.27
C GLU A 343 -16.90 -15.43 -23.33
N ASN A 344 -16.81 -14.11 -23.15
CA ASN A 344 -15.75 -13.46 -22.36
C ASN A 344 -16.29 -12.38 -21.39
N PRO A 345 -17.26 -12.71 -20.53
CA PRO A 345 -18.09 -11.70 -19.89
C PRO A 345 -17.35 -10.88 -18.83
N LEU A 346 -16.34 -11.47 -18.15
CA LEU A 346 -15.50 -10.75 -17.18
C LEU A 346 -14.66 -9.66 -17.85
N GLU A 347 -14.06 -9.95 -19.01
CA GLU A 347 -13.21 -8.98 -19.71
C GLU A 347 -14.02 -7.78 -20.18
N PHE A 348 -15.18 -8.03 -20.79
CA PHE A 348 -16.08 -6.98 -21.26
C PHE A 348 -16.67 -6.18 -20.10
N MET A 349 -17.04 -6.84 -18.99
CA MET A 349 -17.51 -6.15 -17.79
C MET A 349 -16.47 -5.15 -17.29
N TYR A 350 -15.23 -5.60 -17.01
CA TYR A 350 -14.18 -4.70 -16.53
C TYR A 350 -13.83 -3.62 -17.55
N TYR A 351 -13.78 -3.96 -18.85
CA TYR A 351 -13.54 -2.99 -19.93
C TYR A 351 -14.60 -1.88 -19.92
N PHE A 352 -15.89 -2.21 -19.91
CA PHE A 352 -16.96 -1.21 -19.91
C PHE A 352 -17.01 -0.41 -18.60
N TYR A 353 -16.67 -1.01 -17.46
CA TYR A 353 -16.55 -0.30 -16.19
C TYR A 353 -15.45 0.76 -16.24
N VAL A 354 -14.25 0.40 -16.67
CA VAL A 354 -13.14 1.35 -16.77
C VAL A 354 -13.48 2.45 -17.78
N MET A 355 -14.09 2.14 -18.92
CA MET A 355 -14.54 3.18 -19.86
C MET A 355 -15.63 4.12 -19.31
N GLY A 356 -16.27 3.78 -18.18
CA GLY A 356 -17.43 4.49 -17.67
C GLY A 356 -18.68 4.31 -18.55
N LYS A 357 -18.77 3.20 -19.29
CA LYS A 357 -19.83 2.90 -20.28
C LYS A 357 -20.69 1.68 -19.93
N ASN A 358 -20.43 1.03 -18.80
CA ASN A 358 -21.15 -0.16 -18.35
C ASN A 358 -22.68 0.05 -18.23
N GLU A 359 -23.11 1.19 -17.71
CA GLU A 359 -24.55 1.47 -17.55
C GLU A 359 -25.24 1.70 -18.91
N GLU A 360 -24.58 2.38 -19.84
CA GLU A 360 -25.12 2.64 -21.18
C GLU A 360 -25.32 1.35 -21.98
N ILE A 361 -24.33 0.44 -21.94
CA ILE A 361 -24.40 -0.85 -22.65
C ILE A 361 -25.44 -1.78 -22.01
N ILE A 362 -25.53 -1.84 -20.68
CA ILE A 362 -26.55 -2.64 -19.97
C ILE A 362 -27.94 -2.12 -20.30
N ASN A 363 -28.16 -0.80 -20.25
CA ASN A 363 -29.46 -0.21 -20.57
C ASN A 363 -29.90 -0.56 -21.99
N TYR A 364 -28.99 -0.44 -22.96
CA TYR A 364 -29.28 -0.76 -24.35
C TYR A 364 -29.65 -2.24 -24.53
N LEU A 365 -28.83 -3.15 -24.02
CA LEU A 365 -29.09 -4.59 -24.17
C LEU A 365 -30.37 -5.01 -23.47
N LEU A 366 -30.69 -4.37 -22.35
CA LEU A 366 -31.93 -4.60 -21.63
C LEU A 366 -33.14 -4.06 -22.39
N ASP A 367 -33.05 -2.89 -23.03
CA ASP A 367 -34.10 -2.37 -23.91
C ASP A 367 -34.38 -3.33 -25.07
N VAL A 368 -33.32 -3.93 -25.65
CA VAL A 368 -33.47 -4.96 -26.69
C VAL A 368 -34.19 -6.20 -26.14
N ALA A 369 -33.77 -6.69 -24.96
CA ALA A 369 -34.39 -7.85 -24.32
C ALA A 369 -35.87 -7.61 -23.98
N GLU A 370 -36.23 -6.39 -23.57
CA GLU A 370 -37.59 -6.06 -23.13
C GLU A 370 -38.58 -5.88 -24.27
N ASN A 371 -38.10 -5.51 -25.46
CA ASN A 371 -38.96 -5.13 -26.59
C ASN A 371 -38.96 -6.14 -27.75
N THR A 372 -38.08 -7.15 -27.73
CA THR A 372 -38.00 -8.13 -28.82
C THR A 372 -39.00 -9.29 -28.65
N THR A 373 -39.58 -9.75 -29.75
CA THR A 373 -40.30 -11.04 -29.84
C THR A 373 -39.44 -12.15 -30.43
N ASP A 374 -38.25 -11.84 -30.94
CA ASP A 374 -37.28 -12.82 -31.44
C ASP A 374 -36.58 -13.48 -30.24
N GLU A 375 -36.83 -14.78 -30.06
CA GLU A 375 -36.26 -15.57 -28.96
C GLU A 375 -34.73 -15.63 -28.99
N SER A 376 -34.12 -15.64 -30.18
CA SER A 376 -32.67 -15.66 -30.32
C SER A 376 -32.08 -14.33 -29.89
N LEU A 377 -32.64 -13.22 -30.38
CA LEU A 377 -32.20 -11.89 -29.97
C LEU A 377 -32.39 -11.67 -28.47
N PHE A 378 -33.54 -12.11 -27.92
CA PHE A 378 -33.81 -12.09 -26.48
C PHE A 378 -32.76 -12.88 -25.71
N HIS A 379 -32.51 -14.13 -26.10
CA HIS A 379 -31.57 -15.00 -25.38
C HIS A 379 -30.19 -14.36 -25.25
N HIS A 380 -29.65 -13.80 -26.34
CA HIS A 380 -28.31 -13.23 -26.34
C HIS A 380 -28.25 -11.88 -25.60
N SER A 381 -29.23 -11.00 -25.80
CA SER A 381 -29.25 -9.69 -25.11
C SER A 381 -29.45 -9.88 -23.60
N TRP A 382 -30.39 -10.76 -23.22
CA TRP A 382 -30.68 -11.07 -21.82
C TRP A 382 -29.52 -11.78 -21.12
N THR A 383 -28.91 -12.79 -21.75
CA THR A 383 -27.74 -13.48 -21.19
C THR A 383 -26.56 -12.53 -21.03
N SER A 384 -26.37 -11.56 -21.94
CA SER A 384 -25.33 -10.53 -21.82
C SER A 384 -25.56 -9.62 -20.61
N VAL A 385 -26.80 -9.12 -20.43
CA VAL A 385 -27.18 -8.29 -19.26
C VAL A 385 -26.94 -9.06 -17.96
N VAL A 386 -27.44 -10.28 -17.88
CA VAL A 386 -27.34 -11.14 -16.68
C VAL A 386 -25.87 -11.44 -16.37
N SER A 387 -25.05 -11.73 -17.39
CA SER A 387 -23.62 -11.99 -17.22
C SER A 387 -22.91 -10.76 -16.65
N MET A 388 -23.09 -9.59 -17.25
CA MET A 388 -22.42 -8.37 -16.79
C MET A 388 -22.88 -7.98 -15.38
N MET A 389 -24.19 -8.01 -15.10
CA MET A 389 -24.71 -7.64 -13.78
C MET A 389 -24.31 -8.65 -12.70
N ARG A 390 -24.46 -9.96 -12.93
CA ARG A 390 -24.14 -10.97 -11.91
C ARG A 390 -22.65 -11.05 -11.61
N LEU A 391 -21.81 -10.88 -12.61
CA LEU A 391 -20.35 -10.85 -12.43
C LEU A 391 -19.88 -9.53 -11.84
N SER A 392 -20.58 -8.41 -12.06
CA SER A 392 -20.22 -7.14 -11.42
C SER A 392 -20.32 -7.17 -9.88
N VAL A 393 -21.15 -8.06 -9.31
CA VAL A 393 -21.27 -8.20 -7.86
C VAL A 393 -20.48 -9.38 -7.29
N CYS A 394 -19.91 -10.25 -8.14
CA CYS A 394 -19.30 -11.49 -7.67
C CYS A 394 -18.06 -11.26 -6.81
N ASP A 395 -17.41 -10.11 -7.02
CA ASP A 395 -16.24 -9.67 -6.25
C ASP A 395 -16.59 -8.81 -5.03
N GLY A 396 -17.85 -8.39 -4.87
CA GLY A 396 -18.28 -7.51 -3.78
C GLY A 396 -17.70 -6.10 -3.85
N SER A 397 -17.27 -5.63 -5.03
CA SER A 397 -16.74 -4.27 -5.20
C SER A 397 -17.80 -3.22 -4.84
N PRO A 398 -17.56 -2.35 -3.84
CA PRO A 398 -18.49 -1.28 -3.47
C PRO A 398 -18.81 -0.31 -4.61
N ILE A 399 -17.88 -0.09 -5.55
CA ILE A 399 -18.14 0.72 -6.75
C ILE A 399 -19.19 0.03 -7.63
N ALA A 400 -19.01 -1.26 -7.89
CA ALA A 400 -19.95 -2.03 -8.70
C ALA A 400 -21.31 -2.15 -8.01
N LEU A 401 -21.32 -2.47 -6.70
CA LEU A 401 -22.52 -2.50 -5.86
C LEU A 401 -23.26 -1.17 -5.90
N LYS A 402 -22.58 -0.03 -5.67
CA LYS A 402 -23.19 1.31 -5.72
C LYS A 402 -23.75 1.67 -7.10
N ASN A 403 -23.06 1.28 -8.17
CA ASN A 403 -23.53 1.51 -9.54
C ASN A 403 -24.78 0.69 -9.85
N ASN A 404 -24.84 -0.57 -9.40
CA ASN A 404 -26.04 -1.39 -9.49
C ASN A 404 -27.19 -0.77 -8.66
N ASP A 405 -26.89 -0.36 -7.42
CA ASP A 405 -27.82 0.34 -6.54
C ASP A 405 -28.44 1.60 -7.19
N ARG A 406 -27.63 2.35 -7.93
CA ARG A 406 -28.10 3.51 -8.72
C ARG A 406 -28.98 3.05 -9.87
N PHE A 407 -28.51 2.09 -10.65
CA PHE A 407 -29.23 1.54 -11.79
C PHE A 407 -30.63 1.06 -11.41
N PHE A 408 -30.77 0.32 -10.30
CA PHE A 408 -32.07 -0.15 -9.82
C PHE A 408 -32.99 0.93 -9.27
N LYS A 409 -32.45 2.06 -8.78
CA LYS A 409 -33.26 3.21 -8.33
C LYS A 409 -33.80 4.01 -9.51
N GLU A 410 -33.01 4.12 -10.59
CA GLU A 410 -33.34 4.95 -11.75
C GLU A 410 -34.21 4.20 -12.77
N ARG A 411 -33.95 2.92 -13.01
CA ARG A 411 -34.67 2.13 -14.01
C ARG A 411 -35.92 1.47 -13.41
N LYS A 412 -37.04 1.59 -14.14
CA LYS A 412 -38.30 0.89 -13.86
C LYS A 412 -38.67 0.02 -15.04
N SER A 413 -38.61 -1.29 -14.87
CA SER A 413 -39.03 -2.24 -15.89
C SER A 413 -39.43 -3.58 -15.29
N PRO A 414 -40.22 -4.43 -15.98
CA PRO A 414 -40.58 -5.75 -15.50
C PRO A 414 -39.36 -6.65 -15.20
N ALA A 415 -38.28 -6.50 -15.97
CA ALA A 415 -37.05 -7.26 -15.78
C ALA A 415 -36.36 -6.98 -14.44
N MET A 416 -36.62 -5.81 -13.82
CA MET A 416 -36.04 -5.44 -12.53
C MET A 416 -36.37 -6.45 -11.43
N ILE A 417 -37.54 -7.11 -11.47
CA ILE A 417 -37.90 -8.14 -10.49
C ILE A 417 -36.89 -9.29 -10.54
N ILE A 418 -36.56 -9.76 -11.74
CA ILE A 418 -35.59 -10.86 -11.91
C ILE A 418 -34.20 -10.41 -11.48
N LEU A 419 -33.75 -9.24 -11.94
CA LEU A 419 -32.40 -8.74 -11.68
C LEU A 419 -32.18 -8.42 -10.20
N ARG A 420 -33.14 -7.79 -9.52
CA ARG A 420 -33.06 -7.53 -8.06
C ARG A 420 -33.10 -8.83 -7.26
N CYS A 421 -33.99 -9.76 -7.63
CA CYS A 421 -34.04 -11.07 -6.99
C CYS A 421 -32.71 -11.83 -7.18
N MET A 422 -32.12 -11.78 -8.36
CA MET A 422 -30.81 -12.39 -8.64
C MET A 422 -29.69 -11.83 -7.76
N LEU A 423 -29.67 -10.51 -7.54
CA LEU A 423 -28.60 -9.81 -6.83
C LEU A 423 -28.86 -9.60 -5.33
N ASP A 424 -30.02 -10.04 -4.81
CA ASP A 424 -30.47 -9.79 -3.43
C ASP A 424 -30.65 -8.31 -3.07
N GLU A 425 -30.97 -7.46 -4.05
CA GLU A 425 -30.96 -6.01 -3.85
C GLU A 425 -32.35 -5.46 -3.55
N ASN A 426 -32.62 -5.15 -2.26
CA ASN A 426 -33.85 -4.51 -1.77
C ASN A 426 -35.16 -5.14 -2.29
N TRP A 427 -35.14 -6.41 -2.69
CA TRP A 427 -36.32 -7.10 -3.20
C TRP A 427 -37.09 -7.75 -2.05
N SER A 428 -38.42 -7.69 -2.12
CA SER A 428 -39.27 -8.48 -1.25
C SER A 428 -40.21 -9.40 -2.03
N GLU A 429 -40.59 -10.52 -1.41
CA GLU A 429 -41.63 -11.40 -1.93
C GLU A 429 -42.97 -10.68 -2.11
N SER A 430 -43.20 -9.55 -1.40
CA SER A 430 -44.44 -8.77 -1.56
C SER A 430 -44.49 -7.98 -2.88
N GLU A 431 -43.38 -7.82 -3.59
CA GLU A 431 -43.35 -7.25 -4.95
C GLU A 431 -43.83 -8.24 -6.01
N ILE A 432 -43.97 -9.52 -5.65
CA ILE A 432 -44.43 -10.57 -6.55
C ILE A 432 -45.94 -10.47 -6.74
N THR A 433 -46.36 -10.23 -7.98
CA THR A 433 -47.77 -10.34 -8.34
C THR A 433 -48.14 -11.82 -8.48
N PRO A 434 -49.18 -12.31 -7.77
CA PRO A 434 -49.59 -13.71 -7.87
C PRO A 434 -49.96 -14.09 -9.31
N VAL A 435 -49.41 -15.20 -9.79
CA VAL A 435 -49.76 -15.76 -11.11
C VAL A 435 -50.48 -17.09 -10.89
N THR A 436 -51.62 -17.25 -11.56
CA THR A 436 -52.58 -18.31 -11.20
C THR A 436 -52.26 -19.67 -11.82
N THR A 437 -51.64 -19.69 -13.00
CA THR A 437 -51.35 -20.94 -13.73
C THR A 437 -50.05 -20.86 -14.51
N ILE A 438 -49.45 -22.02 -14.80
CA ILE A 438 -48.25 -22.10 -15.64
C ILE A 438 -48.56 -21.73 -17.10
N GLU A 439 -49.76 -22.06 -17.58
CA GLU A 439 -50.21 -21.70 -18.93
C GLU A 439 -50.31 -20.17 -19.08
N GLU A 440 -50.68 -19.43 -18.03
CA GLU A 440 -50.64 -17.96 -18.04
C GLU A 440 -49.20 -17.42 -18.19
N CYS A 441 -48.22 -18.10 -17.62
CA CYS A 441 -46.81 -17.73 -17.74
C CYS A 441 -46.28 -17.96 -19.16
N LEU A 442 -46.60 -19.12 -19.76
CA LEU A 442 -46.03 -19.53 -21.05
C LEU A 442 -46.65 -18.82 -22.25
N ASN A 443 -47.90 -18.34 -22.14
CA ASN A 443 -48.63 -17.68 -23.23
C ASN A 443 -48.35 -16.17 -23.36
N GLN A 444 -47.21 -15.68 -22.87
CA GLN A 444 -46.85 -14.26 -23.04
C GLN A 444 -46.23 -13.99 -24.41
N VAL A 445 -46.54 -12.84 -24.99
CA VAL A 445 -46.02 -12.43 -26.32
C VAL A 445 -44.53 -12.09 -26.25
N LEU A 446 -44.10 -11.48 -25.15
CA LEU A 446 -42.71 -11.07 -24.94
C LEU A 446 -41.97 -12.10 -24.06
N PRO A 447 -40.82 -12.63 -24.50
CA PRO A 447 -40.02 -13.57 -23.72
C PRO A 447 -39.67 -13.10 -22.30
N ILE A 448 -39.37 -11.80 -22.12
CA ILE A 448 -39.08 -11.24 -20.80
C ILE A 448 -40.27 -11.40 -19.83
N MET A 449 -41.50 -11.23 -20.33
CA MET A 449 -42.71 -11.37 -19.51
C MET A 449 -42.97 -12.82 -19.16
N THR A 450 -42.62 -13.75 -20.05
CA THR A 450 -42.59 -15.19 -19.74
C THR A 450 -41.66 -15.47 -18.57
N SER A 451 -40.41 -14.99 -18.60
CA SER A 451 -39.45 -15.18 -17.50
C SER A 451 -39.93 -14.57 -16.18
N VAL A 452 -40.46 -13.33 -16.22
CA VAL A 452 -40.91 -12.61 -15.00
C VAL A 452 -42.09 -13.34 -14.37
N LYS A 453 -43.13 -13.63 -15.16
CA LYS A 453 -44.32 -14.33 -14.65
C LYS A 453 -43.98 -15.72 -14.15
N PHE A 454 -43.07 -16.42 -14.82
CA PHE A 454 -42.63 -17.75 -14.39
C PHE A 454 -41.88 -17.69 -13.06
N LEU A 455 -41.01 -16.70 -12.85
CA LEU A 455 -40.37 -16.47 -11.54
C LEU A 455 -41.41 -16.22 -10.45
N CYS A 456 -42.39 -15.34 -10.72
CA CYS A 456 -43.49 -15.06 -9.79
C CYS A 456 -44.29 -16.32 -9.45
N TYR A 457 -44.60 -17.14 -10.46
CA TYR A 457 -45.27 -18.43 -10.26
C TYR A 457 -44.47 -19.35 -9.34
N LEU A 458 -43.17 -19.51 -9.57
CA LEU A 458 -42.31 -20.38 -8.74
C LEU A 458 -42.26 -19.96 -7.26
N PHE A 459 -42.28 -18.66 -6.96
CA PHE A 459 -42.31 -18.17 -5.58
C PHE A 459 -43.68 -18.29 -4.91
N THR A 460 -44.77 -18.19 -5.68
CA THR A 460 -46.14 -18.19 -5.12
C THR A 460 -46.74 -19.60 -5.04
N GLU A 461 -46.28 -20.53 -5.86
CA GLU A 461 -46.77 -21.91 -5.87
C GLU A 461 -46.23 -22.69 -4.66
N THR A 462 -47.14 -23.30 -3.89
CA THR A 462 -46.80 -24.10 -2.71
C THR A 462 -46.97 -25.60 -2.97
N ASN A 463 -47.67 -25.98 -4.05
CA ASN A 463 -47.88 -27.37 -4.41
C ASN A 463 -46.65 -27.96 -5.10
N LYS A 464 -45.98 -28.88 -4.40
CA LYS A 464 -44.79 -29.59 -4.87
C LYS A 464 -44.98 -30.26 -6.25
N ASN A 465 -46.14 -30.83 -6.53
CA ASN A 465 -46.38 -31.52 -7.81
C ASN A 465 -46.47 -30.52 -8.98
N LEU A 466 -47.05 -29.35 -8.73
CA LEU A 466 -47.13 -28.28 -9.72
C LEU A 466 -45.77 -27.65 -9.97
N LEU A 467 -44.95 -27.47 -8.93
CA LEU A 467 -43.54 -27.05 -9.07
C LEU A 467 -42.71 -28.06 -9.88
N ILE A 468 -42.87 -29.36 -9.64
CA ILE A 468 -42.18 -30.40 -10.44
C ILE A 468 -42.61 -30.32 -11.91
N ARG A 469 -43.91 -30.13 -12.18
CA ARG A 469 -44.41 -29.92 -13.54
C ARG A 469 -43.81 -28.65 -14.17
N ALA A 470 -43.68 -27.57 -13.40
CA ALA A 470 -43.02 -26.35 -13.86
C ALA A 470 -41.55 -26.57 -14.24
N LEU A 471 -40.80 -27.32 -13.41
CA LEU A 471 -39.41 -27.66 -13.70
C LEU A 471 -39.24 -28.54 -14.95
N ALA A 472 -40.27 -29.30 -15.36
CA ALA A 472 -40.22 -30.08 -16.59
C ALA A 472 -40.21 -29.21 -17.85
N HIS A 473 -40.89 -28.06 -17.84
CA HIS A 473 -40.97 -27.14 -18.99
C HIS A 473 -39.64 -26.42 -19.32
N ILE A 474 -38.65 -26.48 -18.43
CA ILE A 474 -37.32 -25.91 -18.68
C ILE A 474 -36.63 -26.60 -19.86
N GLU A 475 -36.88 -27.90 -20.06
CA GLU A 475 -36.32 -28.67 -21.19
C GLU A 475 -36.87 -28.20 -22.54
N GLU A 476 -38.07 -27.63 -22.53
CA GLU A 476 -38.78 -27.15 -23.72
C GLU A 476 -38.51 -25.66 -23.97
N CYS A 477 -38.15 -24.88 -22.94
CA CYS A 477 -37.97 -23.43 -23.03
C CYS A 477 -36.76 -22.94 -22.22
N GLN A 478 -35.64 -22.67 -22.90
CA GLN A 478 -34.38 -22.23 -22.27
C GLN A 478 -34.50 -20.91 -21.51
N ILE A 479 -35.46 -20.05 -21.89
CA ILE A 479 -35.76 -18.76 -21.26
C ILE A 479 -36.14 -18.90 -19.77
N LEU A 480 -36.60 -20.08 -19.37
CA LEU A 480 -37.03 -20.39 -18.00
C LEU A 480 -35.88 -20.78 -17.06
N TYR A 481 -34.69 -21.04 -17.61
CA TYR A 481 -33.57 -21.59 -16.83
C TYR A 481 -33.09 -20.61 -15.75
N LEU A 482 -32.93 -19.33 -16.11
CA LEU A 482 -32.49 -18.29 -15.18
C LEU A 482 -33.48 -18.08 -14.01
N PRO A 483 -34.80 -17.87 -14.25
CA PRO A 483 -35.80 -17.82 -13.17
C PRO A 483 -35.69 -18.99 -12.18
N VAL A 484 -35.44 -20.20 -12.69
CA VAL A 484 -35.40 -21.41 -11.87
C VAL A 484 -34.14 -21.46 -11.00
N ILE A 485 -32.98 -21.06 -11.54
CA ILE A 485 -31.76 -20.97 -10.72
C ILE A 485 -31.95 -19.92 -9.61
N ILE A 486 -32.52 -18.76 -9.94
CA ILE A 486 -32.75 -17.69 -8.96
C ILE A 486 -33.68 -18.19 -7.85
N TRP A 487 -34.81 -18.78 -8.22
CA TRP A 487 -35.74 -19.39 -7.26
C TRP A 487 -35.08 -20.46 -6.40
N GLY A 488 -34.30 -21.37 -6.99
CA GLY A 488 -33.60 -22.44 -6.28
C GLY A 488 -32.57 -21.89 -5.29
N THR A 489 -31.86 -20.82 -5.67
CA THR A 489 -30.87 -20.13 -4.82
C THR A 489 -31.54 -19.45 -3.64
N LYS A 490 -32.67 -18.76 -3.86
CA LYS A 490 -33.38 -18.00 -2.82
C LYS A 490 -34.16 -18.87 -1.85
N THR A 491 -34.91 -19.84 -2.35
CA THR A 491 -35.75 -20.71 -1.52
C THR A 491 -34.94 -21.80 -0.82
N LYS A 492 -33.72 -22.10 -1.30
CA LYS A 492 -32.86 -23.20 -0.81
C LYS A 492 -33.61 -24.54 -0.77
N THR A 493 -34.60 -24.69 -1.65
CA THR A 493 -35.51 -25.83 -1.67
C THR A 493 -34.80 -27.11 -2.12
N PRO A 494 -35.10 -28.28 -1.52
CA PRO A 494 -34.58 -29.56 -2.00
C PRO A 494 -34.96 -29.87 -3.46
N LEU A 495 -36.02 -29.26 -3.99
CA LEU A 495 -36.42 -29.39 -5.40
C LEU A 495 -35.39 -28.83 -6.38
N ALA A 496 -34.59 -27.84 -5.96
CA ALA A 496 -33.55 -27.24 -6.79
C ALA A 496 -32.50 -28.26 -7.25
N ARG A 497 -32.40 -29.41 -6.56
CA ARG A 497 -31.54 -30.54 -6.95
C ARG A 497 -31.95 -31.22 -8.26
N GLN A 498 -33.14 -30.94 -8.79
CA GLN A 498 -33.57 -31.43 -10.10
C GLN A 498 -33.05 -30.56 -11.25
N ILE A 499 -32.60 -29.33 -10.98
CA ILE A 499 -32.16 -28.38 -12.00
C ILE A 499 -30.90 -28.86 -12.75
N PRO A 500 -29.86 -29.43 -12.09
CA PRO A 500 -28.67 -29.93 -12.78
C PRO A 500 -28.93 -31.15 -13.66
N THR A 501 -30.06 -31.86 -13.48
CA THR A 501 -30.41 -33.02 -14.32
C THR A 501 -31.11 -32.60 -15.63
N LYS A 502 -31.30 -31.29 -15.85
CA LYS A 502 -31.94 -30.73 -17.05
C LYS A 502 -30.88 -30.30 -18.07
N ASN A 503 -31.28 -30.12 -19.33
CA ASN A 503 -30.39 -29.58 -20.36
C ASN A 503 -30.09 -28.10 -20.07
N ILE A 504 -28.87 -27.85 -19.59
CA ILE A 504 -28.39 -26.53 -19.16
C ILE A 504 -27.92 -25.76 -20.38
N PRO A 505 -28.28 -24.47 -20.55
CA PRO A 505 -27.70 -23.64 -21.59
C PRO A 505 -26.17 -23.62 -21.47
N ASP A 506 -25.47 -23.90 -22.57
CA ASP A 506 -24.01 -24.02 -22.61
C ASP A 506 -23.32 -22.64 -22.63
N THR A 507 -23.50 -21.89 -21.55
CA THR A 507 -22.90 -20.56 -21.36
C THR A 507 -22.22 -20.50 -20.00
N LEU A 508 -21.18 -19.66 -19.89
CA LEU A 508 -20.41 -19.50 -18.65
C LEU A 508 -21.31 -19.09 -17.48
N ILE A 509 -22.22 -18.13 -17.70
CA ILE A 509 -23.03 -17.57 -16.62
C ILE A 509 -24.05 -18.56 -16.05
N HIS A 510 -24.67 -19.39 -16.88
CA HIS A 510 -25.64 -20.38 -16.41
C HIS A 510 -24.94 -21.47 -15.59
N LYS A 511 -23.77 -21.95 -16.04
CA LYS A 511 -22.92 -22.88 -15.27
C LYS A 511 -22.46 -22.26 -13.96
N TYR A 512 -22.01 -21.00 -14.01
CA TYR A 512 -21.58 -20.26 -12.82
C TYR A 512 -22.69 -20.12 -11.79
N MET A 513 -23.87 -19.61 -12.19
CA MET A 513 -25.00 -19.44 -11.27
C MET A 513 -25.51 -20.77 -10.71
N LEU A 514 -25.47 -21.84 -11.52
CA LEU A 514 -25.81 -23.18 -11.05
C LEU A 514 -24.80 -23.67 -9.98
N ASN A 515 -23.49 -23.48 -10.20
CA ASN A 515 -22.46 -23.81 -9.22
C ASN A 515 -22.73 -23.11 -7.88
N GLN A 516 -22.98 -21.80 -7.94
CA GLN A 516 -23.29 -21.00 -6.76
C GLN A 516 -24.59 -21.47 -6.07
N MET A 517 -25.64 -21.80 -6.81
CA MET A 517 -26.87 -22.37 -6.26
C MET A 517 -26.62 -23.72 -5.56
N LEU A 518 -25.79 -24.58 -6.15
CA LEU A 518 -25.53 -25.92 -5.62
C LEU A 518 -24.84 -25.90 -4.27
N LEU A 519 -24.04 -24.87 -3.97
CA LEU A 519 -23.41 -24.65 -2.67
C LEU A 519 -24.45 -24.57 -1.52
N PHE A 520 -25.67 -24.10 -1.78
CA PHE A 520 -26.75 -24.06 -0.78
C PHE A 520 -27.48 -25.41 -0.60
N SER A 521 -27.41 -26.28 -1.60
CA SER A 521 -28.20 -27.52 -1.66
C SER A 521 -27.43 -28.78 -1.24
N ALA A 522 -26.10 -28.67 -1.13
CA ALA A 522 -25.10 -29.67 -0.72
C ALA A 522 -25.42 -31.13 -1.10
N LEU A 523 -24.75 -31.63 -2.15
CA LEU A 523 -24.24 -33.00 -2.15
C LEU A 523 -22.73 -32.94 -1.92
N PRO A 524 -22.12 -33.92 -1.24
CA PRO A 524 -20.66 -34.05 -1.22
C PRO A 524 -20.13 -34.12 -2.64
N ALA A 525 -18.99 -33.47 -2.91
CA ALA A 525 -18.34 -33.36 -4.23
C ALA A 525 -18.24 -34.68 -5.05
N ARG A 526 -18.33 -35.84 -4.39
CA ARG A 526 -18.29 -37.17 -5.00
C ARG A 526 -19.48 -37.52 -5.91
N ILE A 527 -20.62 -36.82 -5.84
CA ILE A 527 -21.83 -37.19 -6.63
C ILE A 527 -21.98 -36.37 -7.91
N THR A 528 -21.47 -35.13 -7.93
CA THR A 528 -21.56 -34.28 -9.13
C THR A 528 -20.36 -34.48 -10.06
N GLY A 529 -19.17 -34.78 -9.52
CA GLY A 529 -17.92 -34.78 -10.30
C GLY A 529 -17.38 -33.37 -10.58
N TRP A 530 -17.93 -32.35 -9.89
CA TRP A 530 -17.59 -30.95 -10.08
C TRP A 530 -16.71 -30.53 -8.89
N ASN A 531 -15.52 -30.00 -9.17
CA ASN A 531 -14.79 -29.23 -8.16
C ASN A 531 -15.69 -28.02 -7.84
N LEU A 532 -16.29 -27.99 -6.65
CA LEU A 532 -17.06 -26.83 -6.23
C LEU A 532 -16.06 -25.68 -6.02
N ASP A 533 -16.14 -24.66 -6.87
CA ASP A 533 -15.33 -23.44 -6.79
C ASP A 533 -15.56 -22.72 -5.45
N VAL A 534 -14.61 -21.84 -5.07
CA VAL A 534 -14.75 -20.94 -3.92
C VAL A 534 -16.06 -20.12 -4.06
N PRO A 535 -16.89 -19.99 -3.00
CA PRO A 535 -18.10 -19.18 -3.07
C PRO A 535 -17.75 -17.75 -3.45
N ASP A 536 -18.55 -17.14 -4.32
CA ASP A 536 -18.39 -15.73 -4.62
C ASP A 536 -18.93 -14.84 -3.49
N TYR A 537 -18.72 -13.52 -3.60
CA TYR A 537 -19.13 -12.57 -2.57
C TYR A 537 -20.62 -12.73 -2.19
N LEU A 538 -21.52 -12.74 -3.19
CA LEU A 538 -22.97 -12.82 -2.95
C LEU A 538 -23.37 -14.14 -2.29
N THR A 539 -22.78 -15.24 -2.75
CA THR A 539 -23.04 -16.56 -2.16
C THR A 539 -22.53 -16.63 -0.73
N ALA A 540 -21.33 -16.10 -0.46
CA ALA A 540 -20.72 -16.10 0.86
C ALA A 540 -21.57 -15.31 1.88
N ILE A 541 -22.15 -14.16 1.50
CA ILE A 541 -23.06 -13.41 2.39
C ILE A 541 -24.41 -14.11 2.62
N MET A 542 -24.87 -14.90 1.65
CA MET A 542 -26.15 -15.62 1.73
C MET A 542 -26.04 -16.98 2.45
N MET A 543 -24.82 -17.48 2.66
CA MET A 543 -24.56 -18.70 3.43
C MET A 543 -24.92 -18.45 4.91
N PRO A 544 -25.58 -19.40 5.59
CA PRO A 544 -25.88 -19.25 7.01
C PRO A 544 -24.58 -19.08 7.81
N GLU A 545 -24.58 -18.20 8.83
CA GLU A 545 -23.44 -17.99 9.72
C GLU A 545 -22.99 -19.30 10.37
N THR A 546 -22.04 -19.99 9.75
CA THR A 546 -21.28 -21.06 10.39
C THR A 546 -20.29 -20.40 11.34
N HIS A 547 -20.40 -20.73 12.64
CA HIS A 547 -19.58 -20.29 13.78
C HIS A 547 -18.22 -19.61 13.47
N ASN A 548 -17.81 -18.63 14.30
CA ASN A 548 -16.50 -17.94 14.30
C ASN A 548 -15.27 -18.78 13.87
N THR A 549 -15.26 -20.08 14.15
CA THR A 549 -14.25 -21.05 13.69
C THR A 549 -14.07 -21.10 12.17
N MET A 550 -15.15 -21.02 11.37
CA MET A 550 -15.06 -21.03 9.90
C MET A 550 -14.48 -19.72 9.37
N ASN A 551 -14.79 -18.59 9.98
CA ASN A 551 -14.19 -17.29 9.64
C ASN A 551 -12.69 -17.28 9.93
N LEU A 552 -12.29 -17.79 11.10
CA LEU A 552 -10.89 -17.93 11.45
C LEU A 552 -10.17 -18.85 10.46
N PHE A 553 -10.79 -19.97 10.07
CA PHE A 553 -10.26 -20.86 9.06
C PHE A 553 -10.08 -20.17 7.70
N LEU A 554 -11.07 -19.40 7.22
CA LEU A 554 -10.98 -18.67 5.95
C LEU A 554 -9.90 -17.57 6.00
N ILE A 555 -9.76 -16.88 7.14
CA ILE A 555 -8.69 -15.90 7.35
C ILE A 555 -7.32 -16.59 7.34
N VAL A 556 -7.15 -17.68 8.09
CA VAL A 556 -5.89 -18.44 8.13
C VAL A 556 -5.55 -18.99 6.76
N ARG A 557 -6.52 -19.53 6.01
CA ARG A 557 -6.31 -19.95 4.61
C ARG A 557 -5.89 -18.80 3.71
N GLY A 558 -6.51 -17.63 3.87
CA GLY A 558 -6.09 -16.42 3.16
C GLY A 558 -4.64 -16.03 3.46
N LEU A 559 -4.24 -16.09 4.73
CA LEU A 559 -2.87 -15.82 5.17
C LEU A 559 -1.87 -16.87 4.63
N GLU A 560 -2.24 -18.15 4.63
CA GLU A 560 -1.43 -19.22 4.02
C GLU A 560 -1.25 -19.02 2.52
N LEU A 561 -2.29 -18.60 1.81
CA LEU A 561 -2.23 -18.26 0.39
C LEU A 561 -1.27 -17.09 0.17
N ILE A 562 -1.42 -15.99 0.89
CA ILE A 562 -0.51 -14.83 0.79
C ILE A 562 0.95 -15.25 1.02
N ASN A 563 1.20 -16.12 2.00
CA ASN A 563 2.55 -16.57 2.34
C ASN A 563 3.15 -17.59 1.36
N SER A 564 2.32 -18.31 0.58
CA SER A 564 2.75 -19.37 -0.34
C SER A 564 2.79 -18.95 -1.81
N ILE A 565 2.12 -17.85 -2.14
CA ILE A 565 2.03 -17.34 -3.51
C ILE A 565 3.34 -16.61 -3.86
N ASN A 566 4.17 -17.24 -4.70
CA ASN A 566 4.91 -16.46 -5.70
C ASN A 566 3.83 -15.77 -6.54
N ILE A 567 3.82 -14.43 -6.59
CA ILE A 567 2.71 -13.53 -7.03
C ILE A 567 2.34 -13.64 -8.53
N THR A 568 2.42 -14.84 -9.10
CA THR A 568 2.10 -15.18 -10.47
C THR A 568 0.71 -15.81 -10.65
N ASP A 569 0.08 -16.37 -9.61
CA ASP A 569 -1.27 -16.94 -9.71
C ASP A 569 -2.35 -15.92 -9.33
N THR A 570 -3.09 -15.47 -10.34
CA THR A 570 -4.06 -14.36 -10.25
C THR A 570 -5.40 -14.76 -9.65
N THR A 571 -5.69 -16.06 -9.68
CA THR A 571 -7.01 -16.63 -9.37
C THR A 571 -7.21 -16.70 -7.85
N ASP A 572 -6.21 -17.18 -7.12
CA ASP A 572 -6.26 -17.34 -5.66
C ASP A 572 -6.39 -16.00 -4.92
N ILE A 573 -5.68 -14.95 -5.37
CA ILE A 573 -5.76 -13.61 -4.78
C ILE A 573 -7.15 -13.01 -5.00
N THR A 574 -7.70 -13.16 -6.21
CA THR A 574 -9.04 -12.67 -6.54
C THR A 574 -10.10 -13.37 -5.68
N ASP A 575 -9.96 -14.67 -5.46
CA ASP A 575 -10.87 -15.45 -4.62
C ASP A 575 -10.76 -15.08 -3.14
N MET A 576 -9.55 -14.80 -2.65
CA MET A 576 -9.36 -14.30 -1.29
C MET A 576 -10.05 -12.95 -1.08
N PHE A 577 -9.93 -12.00 -2.01
CA PHE A 577 -10.62 -10.70 -1.91
C PHE A 577 -12.15 -10.84 -1.90
N LYS A 578 -12.72 -11.77 -2.68
CA LYS A 578 -14.17 -12.07 -2.65
C LYS A 578 -14.62 -12.44 -1.23
N ILE A 579 -13.89 -13.37 -0.61
CA ILE A 579 -14.19 -13.87 0.73
C ILE A 579 -13.97 -12.79 1.78
N TRP A 580 -12.86 -12.05 1.73
CA TRP A 580 -12.56 -11.00 2.71
C TRP A 580 -13.58 -9.87 2.66
N ARG A 581 -14.02 -9.45 1.47
CA ARG A 581 -15.12 -8.48 1.31
C ARG A 581 -16.43 -9.00 1.90
N ALA A 582 -16.76 -10.28 1.69
CA ALA A 582 -17.94 -10.88 2.28
C ALA A 582 -17.86 -10.89 3.82
N LEU A 583 -16.71 -11.27 4.39
CA LEU A 583 -16.49 -11.26 5.85
C LEU A 583 -16.59 -9.86 6.45
N ILE A 584 -16.06 -8.84 5.74
CA ILE A 584 -16.21 -7.43 6.13
C ILE A 584 -17.68 -7.01 6.11
N HIS A 585 -18.44 -7.42 5.08
CA HIS A 585 -19.87 -7.13 4.99
C HIS A 585 -20.67 -7.76 6.13
N ILE A 586 -20.41 -9.03 6.46
CA ILE A 586 -21.16 -9.77 7.48
C ILE A 586 -20.80 -9.29 8.90
N HIS A 587 -19.51 -9.09 9.19
CA HIS A 587 -19.03 -8.87 10.57
C HIS A 587 -18.64 -7.43 10.89
N GLY A 588 -18.48 -6.59 9.87
CA GLY A 588 -17.89 -5.26 9.97
C GLY A 588 -16.36 -5.30 9.87
N GLY A 589 -15.79 -4.21 9.35
CA GLY A 589 -14.36 -4.09 9.09
C GLY A 589 -13.50 -4.23 10.35
N LYS A 590 -13.94 -3.65 11.48
CA LYS A 590 -13.20 -3.72 12.74
C LYS A 590 -13.01 -5.16 13.22
N LYS A 591 -14.07 -5.98 13.29
CA LYS A 591 -13.98 -7.38 13.73
C LYS A 591 -13.13 -8.23 12.80
N PHE A 592 -13.25 -7.98 11.50
CA PHE A 592 -12.42 -8.64 10.49
C PHE A 592 -10.93 -8.29 10.71
N ALA A 593 -10.59 -7.01 10.82
CA ALA A 593 -9.23 -6.54 11.05
C ALA A 593 -8.63 -7.11 12.36
N SER A 594 -9.39 -7.11 13.45
CA SER A 594 -8.98 -7.75 14.72
C SER A 594 -8.68 -9.24 14.55
N SER A 595 -9.45 -9.94 13.73
CA SER A 595 -9.28 -11.39 13.47
C SER A 595 -8.03 -11.65 12.64
N VAL A 596 -7.75 -10.82 11.62
CA VAL A 596 -6.52 -10.90 10.83
C VAL A 596 -5.29 -10.58 11.67
N ILE A 597 -5.31 -9.52 12.48
CA ILE A 597 -4.21 -9.15 13.38
C ILE A 597 -3.92 -10.31 14.36
N SER A 598 -4.97 -10.89 14.95
CA SER A 598 -4.85 -12.06 15.82
C SER A 598 -4.28 -13.27 15.09
N GLY A 599 -4.70 -13.49 13.84
CA GLY A 599 -4.18 -14.54 12.96
C GLY A 599 -2.69 -14.36 12.67
N LEU A 600 -2.25 -13.15 12.31
CA LEU A 600 -0.84 -12.82 12.08
C LEU A 600 0.01 -13.07 13.33
N MET A 601 -0.46 -12.62 14.50
CA MET A 601 0.21 -12.87 15.77
C MET A 601 0.32 -14.37 16.08
N TRP A 602 -0.78 -15.12 15.87
CA TRP A 602 -0.80 -16.56 16.08
C TRP A 602 0.14 -17.30 15.12
N CYS A 603 0.08 -17.00 13.82
CA CYS A 603 0.96 -17.57 12.80
C CYS A 603 2.42 -17.36 13.20
N SER A 604 2.79 -16.13 13.56
CA SER A 604 4.15 -15.79 13.96
C SER A 604 4.63 -16.46 15.25
N LYS A 605 3.70 -16.84 16.15
CA LYS A 605 3.99 -17.58 17.39
C LYS A 605 4.22 -19.08 17.11
N VAL A 606 3.36 -19.69 16.28
CA VAL A 606 3.37 -21.13 15.99
C VAL A 606 4.54 -21.50 15.07
N SER A 607 4.96 -20.60 14.20
CA SER A 607 6.03 -20.78 13.23
C SER A 607 7.44 -20.62 13.77
N GLN A 608 7.65 -20.44 15.08
CA GLN A 608 8.99 -20.37 15.66
C GLN A 608 9.83 -21.64 15.38
N GLU A 609 9.19 -22.73 14.93
CA GLU A 609 9.83 -23.97 14.48
C GLU A 609 10.07 -24.05 12.96
N ASN A 610 9.44 -23.21 12.13
CA ASN A 610 9.60 -23.18 10.66
C ASN A 610 9.35 -21.76 10.07
N ALA A 611 10.44 -21.06 9.72
CA ALA A 611 10.54 -19.92 8.79
C ALA A 611 9.25 -19.10 8.51
N PHE A 612 8.74 -18.36 9.49
CA PHE A 612 7.74 -17.31 9.23
C PHE A 612 8.41 -16.11 8.58
N ASP A 613 7.81 -15.63 7.49
CA ASP A 613 8.27 -14.45 6.80
C ASP A 613 7.57 -13.20 7.37
N PRO A 614 8.31 -12.28 8.02
CA PRO A 614 7.76 -11.01 8.50
C PRO A 614 7.16 -10.14 7.40
N SER A 615 7.50 -10.36 6.12
CA SER A 615 6.91 -9.67 4.97
C SER A 615 5.38 -9.82 4.92
N LEU A 616 4.82 -10.91 5.48
CA LEU A 616 3.39 -11.17 5.51
C LEU A 616 2.59 -10.03 6.16
N PHE A 617 3.16 -9.35 7.17
CA PHE A 617 2.55 -8.16 7.78
C PHE A 617 2.43 -7.01 6.78
N ILE A 618 3.49 -6.74 6.03
CA ILE A 618 3.54 -5.69 5.01
C ILE A 618 2.53 -5.99 3.90
N VAL A 619 2.53 -7.23 3.40
CA VAL A 619 1.60 -7.67 2.36
C VAL A 619 0.16 -7.57 2.85
N CYS A 620 -0.15 -7.96 4.09
CA CYS A 620 -1.49 -7.80 4.66
C CYS A 620 -1.92 -6.34 4.77
N ALA A 621 -1.00 -5.42 5.11
CA ALA A 621 -1.31 -3.99 5.10
C ALA A 621 -1.72 -3.53 3.70
N TYR A 622 -1.01 -3.94 2.64
CA TYR A 622 -1.42 -3.61 1.27
C TYR A 622 -2.78 -4.17 0.90
N HIS A 623 -3.10 -5.39 1.34
CA HIS A 623 -4.44 -5.96 1.14
C HIS A 623 -5.51 -5.14 1.87
N PHE A 624 -5.22 -4.62 3.06
CA PHE A 624 -6.13 -3.72 3.78
C PHE A 624 -6.34 -2.40 3.02
N MET A 625 -5.29 -1.85 2.43
CA MET A 625 -5.37 -0.66 1.58
C MET A 625 -6.31 -0.90 0.39
N ILE A 626 -6.15 -2.02 -0.30
CA ILE A 626 -7.01 -2.45 -1.43
C ILE A 626 -8.48 -2.57 -1.01
N LEU A 627 -8.72 -3.10 0.19
CA LEU A 627 -10.06 -3.21 0.75
C LEU A 627 -10.66 -1.85 1.15
N SER A 628 -9.84 -0.89 1.57
CA SER A 628 -10.30 0.40 2.08
C SER A 628 -10.63 1.45 1.04
N ASP A 629 -9.99 1.42 -0.13
CA ASP A 629 -10.21 2.35 -1.26
C ASP A 629 -11.67 2.43 -1.73
N LEU A 630 -12.54 1.57 -1.21
CA LEU A 630 -13.88 1.36 -1.71
C LEU A 630 -14.98 1.82 -0.73
N THR A 631 -14.68 2.02 0.57
CA THR A 631 -15.69 2.43 1.57
C THR A 631 -15.25 3.57 2.50
N ASN A 632 -14.01 4.07 2.42
CA ASN A 632 -13.37 5.06 3.32
C ASN A 632 -13.36 4.70 4.82
N ASP A 633 -14.26 3.84 5.30
CA ASP A 633 -14.43 3.50 6.72
C ASP A 633 -13.59 2.29 7.17
N PHE A 634 -13.11 1.45 6.24
CA PHE A 634 -12.38 0.24 6.59
C PHE A 634 -11.01 0.50 7.22
N MET A 635 -10.21 1.43 6.68
CA MET A 635 -8.93 1.81 7.30
C MET A 635 -9.10 2.38 8.71
N PRO A 636 -9.99 3.37 8.96
CA PRO A 636 -10.31 3.82 10.31
C PRO A 636 -10.67 2.68 11.28
N GLN A 637 -11.53 1.75 10.85
CA GLN A 637 -11.90 0.58 11.65
C GLN A 637 -10.72 -0.38 11.90
N SER A 638 -9.81 -0.51 10.94
CA SER A 638 -8.58 -1.29 11.10
C SER A 638 -7.63 -0.64 12.11
N CYS A 639 -7.48 0.69 12.09
CA CYS A 639 -6.72 1.42 13.10
C CYS A 639 -7.34 1.31 14.51
N GLU A 640 -8.67 1.24 14.61
CA GLU A 640 -9.34 0.96 15.89
C GLU A 640 -9.07 -0.47 16.38
N ALA A 641 -9.04 -1.46 15.49
CA ALA A 641 -8.65 -2.82 15.84
C ALA A 641 -7.19 -2.91 16.31
N ILE A 642 -6.27 -2.15 15.69
CA ILE A 642 -4.87 -2.03 16.12
C ILE A 642 -4.80 -1.45 17.54
N LEU A 643 -5.51 -0.34 17.81
CA LEU A 643 -5.54 0.28 19.13
C LEU A 643 -6.06 -0.69 20.20
N GLU A 644 -7.13 -1.42 19.92
CA GLU A 644 -7.70 -2.41 20.84
C GLU A 644 -6.71 -3.55 21.15
N PHE A 645 -5.96 -4.01 20.14
CA PHE A 645 -4.90 -5.00 20.31
C PHE A 645 -3.76 -4.48 21.21
N LEU A 646 -3.33 -3.24 21.01
CA LEU A 646 -2.31 -2.61 21.86
C LEU A 646 -2.80 -2.36 23.30
N GLU A 647 -4.10 -2.14 23.47
CA GLU A 647 -4.72 -1.96 24.78
C GLU A 647 -4.89 -3.26 25.56
N SER A 648 -5.14 -4.38 24.88
CA SER A 648 -5.32 -5.67 25.54
C SER A 648 -4.02 -6.24 26.11
N GLY A 649 -2.86 -5.75 25.66
CA GLY A 649 -1.55 -6.21 26.13
C GLY A 649 -1.26 -7.67 25.78
N ASN A 650 -1.80 -8.13 24.64
CA ASN A 650 -1.57 -9.49 24.16
C ASN A 650 -0.08 -9.73 23.88
N ASP A 651 0.36 -10.99 23.98
CA ASP A 651 1.70 -11.40 23.55
C ASP A 651 1.92 -10.98 22.09
N MET A 652 2.89 -10.09 21.87
CA MET A 652 3.32 -9.67 20.55
C MET A 652 4.57 -10.44 20.16
N ASN A 653 4.57 -11.01 18.96
CA ASN A 653 5.76 -11.55 18.32
C ASN A 653 6.01 -10.77 17.02
N ASN A 654 7.28 -10.56 16.66
CA ASN A 654 7.66 -9.75 15.50
C ASN A 654 7.20 -8.28 15.61
N ALA A 655 7.58 -7.65 16.72
CA ALA A 655 7.27 -6.26 17.03
C ALA A 655 7.59 -5.27 15.89
N ASP A 656 8.70 -5.48 15.19
CA ASP A 656 9.14 -4.66 14.04
C ASP A 656 8.13 -4.72 12.88
N ALA A 657 7.77 -5.93 12.43
CA ALA A 657 6.82 -6.13 11.34
C ALA A 657 5.42 -5.59 11.68
N PHE A 658 4.99 -5.71 12.94
CA PHE A 658 3.72 -5.15 13.37
C PHE A 658 3.75 -3.60 13.45
N ALA A 659 4.87 -3.00 13.85
CA ALA A 659 5.07 -1.55 13.80
C ALA A 659 4.94 -1.03 12.35
N THR A 660 5.59 -1.71 11.42
CA THR A 660 5.48 -1.41 9.99
C THR A 660 4.04 -1.56 9.48
N PHE A 661 3.35 -2.64 9.82
CA PHE A 661 1.92 -2.82 9.49
C PHE A 661 1.05 -1.66 10.01
N CYS A 662 1.29 -1.20 11.24
CA CYS A 662 0.55 -0.08 11.82
C CYS A 662 0.77 1.21 11.04
N ILE A 663 2.02 1.52 10.68
CA ILE A 663 2.38 2.72 9.92
C ILE A 663 1.76 2.68 8.52
N LEU A 664 1.82 1.55 7.82
CA LEU A 664 1.19 1.37 6.51
C LEU A 664 -0.33 1.58 6.60
N CYS A 665 -0.99 1.04 7.62
CA CYS A 665 -2.43 1.24 7.82
C CYS A 665 -2.80 2.71 8.11
N ILE A 666 -1.99 3.42 8.91
CA ILE A 666 -2.19 4.84 9.20
C ILE A 666 -2.03 5.69 7.93
N LEU A 667 -0.99 5.41 7.13
CA LEU A 667 -0.69 6.13 5.89
C LEU A 667 -1.72 5.88 4.79
N ALA A 668 -2.53 4.83 4.94
CA ALA A 668 -3.63 4.52 4.04
C ALA A 668 -4.96 5.21 4.39
N CYS A 669 -5.01 5.92 5.52
CA CYS A 669 -6.16 6.74 5.88
C CYS A 669 -6.16 8.06 5.08
N ASP A 670 -7.33 8.69 4.94
CA ASP A 670 -7.38 10.11 4.58
C ASP A 670 -6.62 10.97 5.59
N TYR A 671 -6.25 12.20 5.21
CA TYR A 671 -5.38 13.07 6.01
C TYR A 671 -5.90 13.28 7.45
N ASP A 672 -7.20 13.53 7.62
CA ASP A 672 -7.81 13.79 8.93
C ASP A 672 -7.75 12.55 9.83
N ASN A 673 -8.09 11.39 9.28
CA ASN A 673 -8.00 10.11 9.99
C ASN A 673 -6.55 9.68 10.23
N MET A 674 -5.64 9.91 9.29
CA MET A 674 -4.21 9.67 9.46
C MET A 674 -3.69 10.44 10.67
N VAL A 675 -3.92 11.76 10.74
CA VAL A 675 -3.50 12.60 11.87
C VAL A 675 -4.09 12.09 13.20
N LYS A 676 -5.40 11.79 13.20
CA LYS A 676 -6.12 11.28 14.37
C LYS A 676 -5.55 9.95 14.88
N TYR A 677 -5.40 8.95 14.02
CA TYR A 677 -4.96 7.62 14.43
C TYR A 677 -3.45 7.56 14.68
N PHE A 678 -2.63 8.32 13.93
CA PHE A 678 -1.22 8.51 14.25
C PHE A 678 -1.06 9.07 15.66
N THR A 679 -1.77 10.14 16.00
CA THR A 679 -1.68 10.77 17.33
C THR A 679 -2.04 9.78 18.44
N LYS A 680 -3.13 9.02 18.27
CA LYS A 680 -3.56 8.03 19.26
C LYS A 680 -2.56 6.89 19.43
N ILE A 681 -2.10 6.30 18.33
CA ILE A 681 -1.16 5.17 18.37
C ILE A 681 0.21 5.64 18.88
N PHE A 682 0.67 6.83 18.48
CA PHE A 682 1.90 7.44 19.01
C PHE A 682 1.82 7.64 20.52
N GLN A 683 0.73 8.25 21.03
CA GLN A 683 0.51 8.39 22.47
C GLN A 683 0.51 7.04 23.19
N LYS A 684 -0.10 6.01 22.58
CA LYS A 684 -0.09 4.65 23.14
C LYS A 684 1.33 4.06 23.17
N SER A 685 2.12 4.26 22.12
CA SER A 685 3.53 3.85 22.08
C SER A 685 4.35 4.53 23.19
N ILE A 686 4.14 5.83 23.44
CA ILE A 686 4.77 6.52 24.57
C ILE A 686 4.37 5.91 25.92
N GLN A 687 3.07 5.64 26.12
CA GLN A 687 2.59 4.99 27.34
C GLN A 687 3.21 3.60 27.53
N ILE A 688 3.40 2.83 26.45
CA ILE A 688 4.06 1.52 26.50
C ILE A 688 5.51 1.67 26.98
N LEU A 689 6.27 2.63 26.45
CA LEU A 689 7.65 2.89 26.88
C LEU A 689 7.75 3.31 28.35
N GLU A 690 6.86 4.21 28.79
CA GLU A 690 6.81 4.69 30.17
C GLU A 690 6.42 3.57 31.15
N ASN A 691 5.38 2.79 30.84
CA ASN A 691 4.91 1.68 31.67
C ASN A 691 5.92 0.52 31.71
N GLY A 692 6.57 0.24 30.59
CA GLY A 692 7.66 -0.73 30.49
C GLY A 692 8.94 -0.30 31.22
N LYS A 693 8.96 0.90 31.82
CA LYS A 693 10.13 1.51 32.47
C LYS A 693 11.38 1.46 31.58
N TYR A 694 11.17 1.57 30.26
CA TYR A 694 12.25 1.50 29.27
C TYR A 694 13.06 0.19 29.28
N LEU A 695 12.46 -0.92 29.77
CA LEU A 695 13.04 -2.25 29.64
C LEU A 695 12.75 -2.81 28.24
N PHE A 696 13.70 -3.55 27.68
CA PHE A 696 13.55 -4.17 26.37
C PHE A 696 12.61 -5.38 26.46
N THR A 697 11.42 -5.23 25.89
CA THR A 697 10.36 -6.25 25.73
C THR A 697 9.81 -6.12 24.31
N GLU A 698 9.12 -7.13 23.78
CA GLU A 698 8.50 -7.04 22.45
C GLU A 698 7.59 -5.82 22.31
N MET A 699 6.84 -5.47 23.37
CA MET A 699 5.96 -4.29 23.37
C MET A 699 6.74 -2.97 23.33
N THR A 700 7.84 -2.86 24.08
CA THR A 700 8.66 -1.64 24.05
C THR A 700 9.50 -1.55 22.79
N ASP A 701 9.93 -2.68 22.20
CA ASP A 701 10.54 -2.70 20.87
C ASP A 701 9.54 -2.22 19.82
N TYR A 702 8.29 -2.72 19.81
CA TYR A 702 7.23 -2.20 18.93
C TYR A 702 7.10 -0.69 19.02
N ALA A 703 7.02 -0.14 20.24
CA ALA A 703 6.86 1.29 20.43
C ALA A 703 8.06 2.09 19.88
N VAL A 704 9.29 1.59 20.08
CA VAL A 704 10.51 2.18 19.50
C VAL A 704 10.47 2.10 17.97
N ARG A 705 10.12 0.94 17.41
CA ARG A 705 10.03 0.71 15.97
C ARG A 705 8.98 1.60 15.33
N PHE A 706 7.78 1.69 15.90
CA PHE A 706 6.72 2.57 15.43
C PHE A 706 7.20 4.03 15.33
N ILE A 707 7.91 4.53 16.35
CA ILE A 707 8.47 5.89 16.34
C ILE A 707 9.52 6.05 15.24
N CYS A 708 10.41 5.06 15.08
CA CYS A 708 11.46 5.09 14.05
C CYS A 708 10.90 4.98 12.63
N ASP A 709 9.88 4.15 12.44
CA ASP A 709 9.19 3.91 11.17
C ASP A 709 8.47 5.17 10.69
N ALA A 710 7.83 5.91 11.60
CA ALA A 710 7.18 7.18 11.29
C ALA A 710 8.13 8.22 10.66
N MET A 711 9.44 8.15 10.94
CA MET A 711 10.43 9.10 10.41
C MET A 711 10.68 8.95 8.92
N TYR A 712 10.36 7.79 8.34
CA TYR A 712 10.52 7.53 6.91
C TYR A 712 9.36 8.08 6.08
N SER A 713 8.27 8.54 6.71
CA SER A 713 7.16 9.21 6.04
C SER A 713 7.23 10.73 6.24
N LYS A 714 7.13 11.47 5.14
CA LYS A 714 7.09 12.95 5.15
C LYS A 714 5.90 13.50 5.92
N SER A 715 4.73 12.88 5.80
CA SER A 715 3.53 13.36 6.48
C SER A 715 3.58 13.06 7.96
N LEU A 716 4.06 11.87 8.36
CA LEU A 716 4.10 11.49 9.77
C LEU A 716 5.22 12.21 10.54
N ILE A 717 6.41 12.44 9.94
CA ILE A 717 7.50 13.13 10.65
C ILE A 717 7.11 14.54 11.12
N THR A 718 6.21 15.22 10.41
CA THR A 718 5.70 16.55 10.83
C THR A 718 4.83 16.47 12.09
N LEU A 719 4.23 15.30 12.34
CA LEU A 719 3.40 15.02 13.50
C LEU A 719 4.21 14.47 14.69
N VAL A 720 5.46 14.03 14.47
CA VAL A 720 6.35 13.56 15.54
C VAL A 720 6.80 14.74 16.40
N PRO A 721 6.50 14.75 17.72
CA PRO A 721 6.91 15.81 18.63
C PRO A 721 8.43 15.93 18.76
N ASP A 722 8.92 17.15 19.04
CA ASP A 722 10.36 17.42 19.15
C ASP A 722 11.02 16.65 20.30
N ASN A 723 10.29 16.34 21.37
CA ASN A 723 10.80 15.55 22.49
C ASN A 723 10.81 14.03 22.22
N ALA A 724 10.44 13.57 21.02
CA ALA A 724 10.45 12.14 20.67
C ALA A 724 11.84 11.50 20.85
N TYR A 725 12.92 12.26 20.63
CA TYR A 725 14.29 11.78 20.82
C TYR A 725 14.60 11.40 22.28
N GLU A 726 13.93 12.01 23.27
CA GLU A 726 14.17 11.70 24.69
C GLU A 726 13.74 10.27 25.01
N TYR A 727 12.64 9.80 24.41
CA TYR A 727 12.17 8.43 24.58
C TYR A 727 13.13 7.42 23.94
N LEU A 728 13.66 7.73 22.75
CA LEU A 728 14.69 6.92 22.09
C LEU A 728 16.00 6.90 22.88
N GLN A 729 16.36 8.04 23.50
CA GLN A 729 17.54 8.14 24.36
C GLN A 729 17.41 7.27 25.61
N ARG A 730 16.23 7.26 26.25
CA ARG A 730 15.96 6.38 27.41
C ARG A 730 16.03 4.89 27.03
N MET A 731 15.73 4.55 25.78
CA MET A 731 15.88 3.20 25.22
C MET A 731 17.29 2.90 24.67
N ASN A 732 18.24 3.83 24.79
CA ASN A 732 19.58 3.76 24.18
C ASN A 732 19.58 3.52 22.65
N ASN A 733 18.52 3.93 21.94
CA ASN A 733 18.44 3.81 20.48
C ASN A 733 19.09 5.01 19.78
N TRP A 734 20.43 5.05 19.80
CA TRP A 734 21.22 6.15 19.24
C TRP A 734 21.02 6.33 17.73
N ASN A 735 20.91 5.23 16.97
CA ASN A 735 20.66 5.30 15.52
C ASN A 735 19.29 5.90 15.22
N GLY A 736 18.25 5.56 16.00
CA GLY A 736 16.93 6.17 15.89
C GLY A 736 16.96 7.69 16.12
N ILE A 737 17.79 8.17 17.05
CA ILE A 737 17.95 9.61 17.29
C ILE A 737 18.68 10.29 16.11
N ILE A 738 19.70 9.66 15.54
CA ILE A 738 20.37 10.17 14.33
C ILE A 738 19.35 10.30 13.19
N TYR A 739 18.57 9.24 12.94
CA TYR A 739 17.51 9.24 11.91
C TYR A 739 16.44 10.30 12.17
N PHE A 740 16.05 10.51 13.43
CA PHE A 740 15.13 11.58 13.81
C PHE A 740 15.62 12.95 13.34
N TYR A 741 16.87 13.31 13.63
CA TYR A 741 17.41 14.61 13.25
C TYR A 741 17.64 14.76 11.74
N ILE A 742 18.00 13.67 11.05
CA ILE A 742 18.05 13.66 9.58
C ILE A 742 16.66 13.97 9.03
N ALA A 743 15.64 13.18 9.39
CA ALA A 743 14.27 13.34 8.90
C ALA A 743 13.66 14.70 9.25
N LYS A 744 13.93 15.22 10.47
CA LYS A 744 13.43 16.52 10.93
C LYS A 744 14.04 17.69 10.15
N ALA A 745 15.34 17.64 9.85
CA ALA A 745 15.96 18.67 9.03
C ALA A 745 15.37 18.70 7.61
N GLU A 746 15.08 17.53 7.03
CA GLU A 746 14.44 17.43 5.72
C GLU A 746 13.04 18.05 5.70
N SER A 747 12.20 17.78 6.70
CA SER A 747 10.85 18.34 6.76
C SER A 747 10.86 19.87 6.89
N LEU A 748 11.83 20.44 7.62
CA LEU A 748 12.02 21.89 7.74
C LEU A 748 12.50 22.58 6.45
N THR A 749 13.28 21.90 5.61
CA THR A 749 13.70 22.46 4.32
C THR A 749 12.57 22.49 3.29
N GLN A 750 11.59 21.60 3.40
CA GLN A 750 10.47 21.52 2.45
C GLN A 750 9.37 22.54 2.78
N SER A 751 9.11 22.82 4.05
CA SER A 751 8.13 23.84 4.47
C SER A 751 8.51 25.28 4.09
N ASN A 752 9.80 25.54 3.82
CA ASN A 752 10.30 26.85 3.36
C ASN A 752 10.26 27.02 1.83
N ASN A 753 9.91 25.96 1.07
CA ASN A 753 9.85 25.95 -0.39
C ASN A 753 8.41 25.83 -0.94
N LEU A 754 7.41 25.79 -0.05
CA LEU A 754 5.97 25.91 -0.33
C LEU A 754 5.52 27.32 0.05
#